data_AF-A0A2T7E8Q9-F1
#
_entry.id   AF-A0A2T7E8Q9-F1
#
_cell.length_a   1.000
_cell.length_b   1.000
_cell.length_c   1.000
_cell.angle_alpha   90.00
_cell.angle_beta   90.00
_cell.angle_gamma   90.00
#
_symmetry.space_group_name_H-M   'P 1'
#
loop_
_entity.id
_entity.type
_entity.pdbx_description
1 polymer ?
#
loop_
_entity_poly.entity_id
_entity_poly.type
_entity_poly.pdbx_seq_one_letter_code
_entity_poly.pdbx_strand_id
1 'polypeptide(L)'
;MKRTRRAQSGKSHSWWWDSHISPQNSKWLSENVEEMEKQVKEMLELIGGGEFSAEKAEAFYQQRPLLVTHVKNFHRMYRAISVRYDNVIGELRKSIPSSLQSHGSFGVSESDSETQSSSSPESDMQENMPQQKQKPGPDYLDVSVGSGVSSDVSKKGSEGSSSSSDSDSELDEAKEENGSILYALSQKIIELEDELHEARGKLNALEENHAHCQDYYVTNSKVAEHEEELKTPDMESNNMQKDLEERDSALENLTEVDSGKEAFEAVLLEHKHEIEVLKGAMASAAKQFEVELAHRDLEIDKCKHELEVVSEKYFHDKSTLEDEHRRLQGVIKNMEGDLAKLSEEKLQLESRIEELEQAAHSLEHSASEIVKLHEVTRNTQAELEKVTEEKEFLKERANEFEQLCRALKISGTEVAMLPETIKNLEAQLEKALEENSILQDRIKELEQVMSDSLEKHSHEQSCLSSDLLKLSEAKASLEDKLSSVAAELMQVYADKEEESLNNEKQISVLNHDIADLRSKLELLSSEKATVDDRLANLLVDITTRDEKMKQMDDHLNQLQFEHAKLMAESDSARKSLSEVRARVSEMEEEVEKQKLVISESAEGKREAIRQLCFSIEHYRSGYQQLRQLLQGHRRPLVMAT
;
A
#
# COMPACT_ATOMS: atom_id res chain seq x y z
N MET A 1 -40.37 36.68 23.38
CA MET A 1 -39.99 36.13 22.05
C MET A 1 -38.68 36.77 21.65
N LYS A 2 -37.61 36.11 21.18
CA LYS A 2 -37.16 34.72 21.12
C LYS A 2 -35.63 34.86 21.10
N ARG A 3 -34.91 34.25 22.04
CA ARG A 3 -33.44 34.10 21.96
C ARG A 3 -33.14 33.09 20.86
N THR A 4 -32.42 33.50 19.83
CA THR A 4 -31.92 32.60 18.78
C THR A 4 -30.71 31.85 19.33
N ARG A 5 -30.90 30.54 19.53
CA ARG A 5 -29.82 29.57 19.79
C ARG A 5 -28.93 29.51 18.55
N ARG A 6 -27.64 29.79 18.73
CA ARG A 6 -26.60 29.49 17.75
C ARG A 6 -26.38 27.98 17.79
N ALA A 7 -26.79 27.28 16.74
CA ALA A 7 -26.45 25.87 16.54
C ALA A 7 -24.93 25.79 16.30
N GLN A 8 -24.21 25.14 17.22
CA GLN A 8 -22.84 24.71 16.96
C GLN A 8 -22.92 23.51 16.01
N SER A 9 -22.20 23.60 14.90
CA SER A 9 -22.05 22.52 13.93
C SER A 9 -21.42 21.31 14.61
N GLY A 10 -22.05 20.15 14.42
CA GLY A 10 -21.52 18.86 14.85
C GLY A 10 -20.19 18.61 14.16
N LYS A 11 -19.11 18.73 14.93
CA LYS A 11 -17.89 18.00 14.65
C LYS A 11 -18.25 16.53 14.86
N SER A 12 -18.03 15.70 13.84
CA SER A 12 -18.14 14.25 13.90
C SER A 12 -17.03 13.68 14.79
N HIS A 13 -17.06 14.04 16.08
CA HIS A 13 -16.29 13.38 17.12
C HIS A 13 -17.09 12.14 17.52
N SER A 14 -16.64 11.00 17.00
CA SER A 14 -16.70 9.68 17.63
C SER A 14 -17.61 9.57 18.87
N TRP A 15 -18.91 9.33 18.62
CA TRP A 15 -19.98 9.20 19.63
C TRP A 15 -19.68 8.25 20.80
N TRP A 16 -18.81 7.25 20.59
CA TRP A 16 -18.40 6.28 21.60
C TRP A 16 -17.39 6.82 22.63
N TRP A 17 -16.41 7.64 22.19
CA TRP A 17 -15.38 8.22 23.08
C TRP A 17 -16.01 9.22 24.06
N ASP A 18 -16.93 10.04 23.57
CA ASP A 18 -17.61 11.08 24.36
C ASP A 18 -18.59 10.47 25.39
N SER A 19 -19.08 9.25 25.12
CA SER A 19 -20.02 8.55 26.01
C SER A 19 -19.35 7.83 27.19
N HIS A 20 -18.10 7.36 27.06
CA HIS A 20 -17.50 6.46 28.05
C HIS A 20 -16.25 7.00 28.77
N ILE A 21 -15.52 7.97 28.18
CA ILE A 21 -14.26 8.49 28.76
C ILE A 21 -14.28 10.03 28.79
N SER A 22 -15.45 10.62 29.05
CA SER A 22 -15.56 12.05 29.36
C SER A 22 -15.72 12.23 30.88
N PRO A 23 -15.05 13.23 31.50
CA PRO A 23 -15.32 13.62 32.89
C PRO A 23 -16.80 13.92 33.14
N GLN A 24 -17.57 14.26 32.10
CA GLN A 24 -19.00 14.57 32.21
C GLN A 24 -19.90 13.33 32.40
N ASN A 25 -19.45 12.13 32.01
CA ASN A 25 -20.26 10.91 32.02
C ASN A 25 -19.78 9.84 33.04
N SER A 26 -18.55 9.97 33.57
CA SER A 26 -18.00 9.06 34.57
C SER A 26 -17.81 9.75 35.92
N LYS A 27 -18.66 9.41 36.90
CA LYS A 27 -18.56 9.94 38.29
C LYS A 27 -17.19 9.71 38.90
N TRP A 28 -16.63 8.52 38.70
CA TRP A 28 -15.31 8.16 39.21
C TRP A 28 -14.18 9.01 38.60
N LEU A 29 -14.23 9.27 37.29
CA LEU A 29 -13.23 10.09 36.61
C LEU A 29 -13.33 11.56 37.03
N SER A 30 -14.57 12.07 37.15
CA SER A 30 -14.81 13.43 37.66
C SER A 30 -14.29 13.60 39.08
N GLU A 31 -14.63 12.68 39.99
CA GLU A 31 -14.19 12.70 41.39
C GLU A 31 -12.66 12.61 41.49
N ASN A 32 -12.01 11.76 40.67
CA ASN A 32 -10.56 11.58 40.73
C ASN A 32 -9.79 12.77 40.12
N VAL A 33 -10.31 13.37 39.04
CA VAL A 33 -9.73 14.58 38.45
C VAL A 33 -9.90 15.78 39.40
N GLU A 34 -11.06 15.92 40.03
CA GLU A 34 -11.30 16.97 41.05
C GLU A 34 -10.39 16.79 42.27
N GLU A 35 -10.15 15.55 42.72
CA GLU A 35 -9.22 15.24 43.81
C GLU A 35 -7.76 15.49 43.42
N MET A 36 -7.35 15.20 42.17
CA MET A 36 -6.04 15.58 41.64
C MET A 36 -5.86 17.09 41.56
N GLU A 37 -6.85 17.85 41.08
CA GLU A 37 -6.80 19.31 41.03
C GLU A 37 -6.69 19.91 42.43
N LYS A 38 -7.42 19.35 43.40
CA LYS A 38 -7.31 19.74 44.81
C LYS A 38 -5.89 19.51 45.37
N GLN A 39 -5.30 18.34 45.11
CA GLN A 39 -3.94 18.02 45.55
C GLN A 39 -2.88 18.92 44.90
N VAL A 40 -3.04 19.27 43.61
CA VAL A 40 -2.16 20.23 42.93
C VAL A 40 -2.25 21.62 43.56
N LYS A 41 -3.46 22.05 43.93
CA LYS A 41 -3.67 23.34 44.60
C LYS A 41 -3.01 23.37 45.99
N GLU A 42 -3.18 22.31 46.78
CA GLU A 42 -2.51 22.14 48.09
C GLU A 42 -0.98 22.11 47.95
N MET A 43 -0.44 21.45 46.91
CA MET A 43 1.00 21.47 46.59
C MET A 43 1.51 22.87 46.25
N LEU A 44 0.77 23.64 45.45
CA LEU A 44 1.14 25.01 45.08
C LEU A 44 1.09 25.95 46.29
N GLU A 45 0.15 25.74 47.22
CA GLU A 45 0.10 26.47 48.50
C GLU A 45 1.32 26.14 49.39
N LEU A 46 1.77 24.88 49.42
CA LEU A 46 2.96 24.44 50.15
C LEU A 46 4.28 24.98 49.56
N ILE A 47 4.31 25.26 48.26
CA ILE A 47 5.49 25.83 47.57
C ILE A 47 5.57 27.35 47.73
N GLY A 48 4.44 28.02 48.03
CA GLY A 48 4.38 29.45 48.36
C GLY A 48 4.65 30.36 47.14
N GLY A 49 3.58 30.94 46.59
CA GLY A 49 3.70 31.87 45.47
C GLY A 49 4.33 33.21 45.86
N GLY A 50 5.48 33.53 45.26
CA GLY A 50 6.04 34.88 45.17
C GLY A 50 6.81 35.38 46.40
N GLU A 51 8.12 35.54 46.23
CA GLU A 51 9.14 36.07 47.15
C GLU A 51 9.57 35.15 48.32
N PHE A 52 10.73 34.51 48.09
CA PHE A 52 11.49 33.71 49.05
C PHE A 52 12.27 34.62 50.01
N SER A 53 11.76 34.81 51.22
CA SER A 53 12.53 35.35 52.34
C SER A 53 13.25 34.21 53.07
N ALA A 54 14.39 34.50 53.71
CA ALA A 54 15.16 33.53 54.50
C ALA A 54 14.31 32.83 55.59
N GLU A 55 13.32 33.53 56.14
CA GLU A 55 12.38 33.01 57.15
C GLU A 55 11.35 32.03 56.56
N LYS A 56 11.01 32.17 55.27
CA LYS A 56 10.14 31.22 54.53
C LYS A 56 10.90 29.97 54.06
N ALA A 57 12.22 30.07 53.85
CA ALA A 57 13.03 28.92 53.45
C ALA A 57 13.06 27.85 54.56
N GLU A 58 13.16 28.26 55.82
CA GLU A 58 13.09 27.36 56.98
C GLU A 58 11.70 26.70 57.11
N ALA A 59 10.62 27.48 56.90
CA ALA A 59 9.26 26.95 56.86
C ALA A 59 9.03 25.96 55.70
N PHE A 60 9.61 26.20 54.53
CA PHE A 60 9.54 25.28 53.38
C PHE A 60 10.22 23.93 53.67
N TYR A 61 11.38 23.94 54.34
CA TYR A 61 12.04 22.69 54.74
C TYR A 61 11.21 21.87 55.75
N GLN A 62 10.43 22.53 56.62
CA GLN A 62 9.48 21.84 57.52
C GLN A 62 8.24 21.31 56.79
N GLN A 63 7.80 21.97 55.71
CA GLN A 63 6.64 21.55 54.89
C GLN A 63 7.01 20.50 53.81
N ARG A 64 8.30 20.29 53.55
CA ARG A 64 8.82 19.35 52.54
C ARG A 64 8.27 17.92 52.67
N PRO A 65 8.11 17.31 53.87
CA PRO A 65 7.53 15.97 53.99
C PRO A 65 6.05 15.91 53.58
N LEU A 66 5.28 16.98 53.85
CA LEU A 66 3.88 17.10 53.45
C LEU A 66 3.77 17.28 51.94
N LEU A 67 4.64 18.08 51.33
CA LEU A 67 4.71 18.25 49.87
C LEU A 67 5.05 16.93 49.17
N VAL A 68 6.04 16.18 49.66
CA VAL A 68 6.39 14.85 49.14
C VAL A 68 5.21 13.88 49.24
N THR A 69 4.40 13.98 50.29
CA THR A 69 3.20 13.15 50.45
C THR A 69 2.13 13.48 49.41
N HIS A 70 1.87 14.76 49.14
CA HIS A 70 0.91 15.19 48.12
C HIS A 70 1.36 14.78 46.71
N VAL A 71 2.66 14.92 46.39
CA VAL A 71 3.23 14.47 45.11
C VAL A 71 3.09 12.95 44.92
N LYS A 72 3.32 12.16 45.96
CA LYS A 72 3.13 10.69 45.92
C LYS A 72 1.65 10.32 45.71
N ASN A 73 0.73 11.01 46.37
CA ASN A 73 -0.71 10.78 46.20
C ASN A 73 -1.18 11.18 44.80
N PHE A 74 -0.72 12.32 44.28
CA PHE A 74 -0.97 12.75 42.90
C PHE A 74 -0.51 11.69 41.88
N HIS A 75 0.73 11.20 42.02
CA HIS A 75 1.26 10.15 41.14
C HIS A 75 0.46 8.84 41.24
N ARG A 76 0.01 8.47 42.45
CA ARG A 76 -0.83 7.28 42.66
C ARG A 76 -2.18 7.41 41.94
N MET A 77 -2.82 8.58 42.02
CA MET A 77 -4.09 8.84 41.33
C MET A 77 -3.92 8.85 39.82
N TYR A 78 -2.90 9.54 39.31
CA TYR A 78 -2.55 9.54 37.89
C TYR A 78 -2.35 8.11 37.35
N ARG A 79 -1.60 7.28 38.08
CA ARG A 79 -1.37 5.88 37.70
C ARG A 79 -2.67 5.06 37.69
N ALA A 80 -3.58 5.31 38.64
CA ALA A 80 -4.88 4.64 38.67
C ALA A 80 -5.75 5.01 37.45
N ILE A 81 -5.72 6.28 37.02
CA ILE A 81 -6.40 6.73 35.79
C ILE A 81 -5.79 6.06 34.56
N SER A 82 -4.46 6.08 34.42
CA SER A 82 -3.74 5.47 33.29
C SER A 82 -4.02 3.97 33.17
N VAL A 83 -3.93 3.21 34.26
CA VAL A 83 -4.25 1.77 34.26
C VAL A 83 -5.68 1.49 33.82
N ARG A 84 -6.64 2.34 34.22
CA ARG A 84 -8.03 2.16 33.81
C ARG A 84 -8.25 2.55 32.35
N TYR A 85 -7.54 3.55 31.86
CA TYR A 85 -7.55 3.93 30.44
C TYR A 85 -7.02 2.80 29.57
N ASP A 86 -5.91 2.17 29.97
CA ASP A 86 -5.35 1.01 29.28
C ASP A 86 -6.29 -0.21 29.31
N ASN A 87 -6.94 -0.46 30.45
CA ASN A 87 -7.95 -1.51 30.57
C ASN A 87 -9.14 -1.26 29.65
N VAL A 88 -9.66 -0.02 29.61
CA VAL A 88 -10.80 0.33 28.74
C VAL A 88 -10.40 0.19 27.28
N ILE A 89 -9.21 0.65 26.87
CA ILE A 89 -8.70 0.49 25.50
C ILE A 89 -8.42 -0.98 25.16
N GLY A 90 -7.95 -1.76 26.13
CA GLY A 90 -7.72 -3.20 25.99
C GLY A 90 -9.02 -3.99 25.82
N GLU A 91 -10.06 -3.67 26.59
CA GLU A 91 -11.40 -4.23 26.43
C GLU A 91 -12.04 -3.77 25.11
N LEU A 92 -11.79 -2.53 24.70
CA LEU A 92 -12.24 -1.97 23.42
C LEU A 92 -11.70 -2.78 22.24
N ARG A 93 -10.40 -3.05 22.22
CA ARG A 93 -9.74 -3.90 21.21
C ARG A 93 -10.31 -5.32 21.18
N LYS A 94 -10.76 -5.86 22.32
CA LYS A 94 -11.39 -7.18 22.42
C LYS A 94 -12.86 -7.18 21.99
N SER A 95 -13.54 -6.04 22.12
CA SER A 95 -14.98 -5.88 21.84
C SER A 95 -15.30 -5.52 20.38
N ILE A 96 -14.30 -5.18 19.56
CA ILE A 96 -14.47 -4.99 18.13
C ILE A 96 -14.66 -6.38 17.48
N PRO A 97 -15.81 -6.67 16.84
CA PRO A 97 -16.03 -7.97 16.20
C PRO A 97 -14.98 -8.22 15.12
N SER A 98 -14.45 -9.44 15.06
CA SER A 98 -13.44 -9.87 14.07
C SER A 98 -13.88 -9.68 12.60
N SER A 99 -15.16 -9.38 12.34
CA SER A 99 -15.72 -9.08 11.03
C SER A 99 -15.45 -7.65 10.52
N LEU A 100 -14.93 -6.73 11.35
CA LEU A 100 -14.54 -5.37 10.92
C LEU A 100 -13.03 -5.21 10.73
N GLN A 101 -12.24 -6.26 10.98
CA GLN A 101 -10.78 -6.22 10.90
C GLN A 101 -10.25 -6.66 9.52
N SER A 102 -11.11 -7.10 8.59
CA SER A 102 -10.70 -7.63 7.28
C SER A 102 -10.86 -6.67 6.09
N HIS A 103 -11.32 -5.44 6.27
CA HIS A 103 -11.33 -4.44 5.20
C HIS A 103 -10.93 -3.06 5.72
N GLY A 104 -9.65 -2.76 5.56
CA GLY A 104 -9.10 -1.46 5.92
C GLY A 104 -7.62 -1.57 6.24
N SER A 105 -6.81 -1.87 5.22
CA SER A 105 -5.36 -1.70 5.28
C SER A 105 -5.04 -0.20 5.41
N PHE A 106 -5.15 0.33 6.63
CA PHE A 106 -4.44 1.52 7.04
C PHE A 106 -3.10 1.05 7.59
N GLY A 107 -2.09 1.11 6.72
CA GLY A 107 -0.70 0.94 7.12
C GLY A 107 -0.27 2.07 8.04
N VAL A 108 -0.05 1.73 9.30
CA VAL A 108 0.97 2.34 10.15
C VAL A 108 1.66 1.17 10.84
N SER A 109 2.65 0.60 10.13
CA SER A 109 3.70 -0.18 10.79
C SER A 109 4.66 0.81 11.43
N GLU A 110 4.42 1.14 12.70
CA GLU A 110 5.51 1.48 13.62
C GLU A 110 5.82 0.19 14.39
N SER A 111 6.77 -0.56 13.82
CA SER A 111 7.34 -1.75 14.43
C SER A 111 8.53 -1.33 15.29
N ASP A 112 8.25 -0.74 16.45
CA ASP A 112 9.21 -0.69 17.55
C ASP A 112 9.03 -1.97 18.37
N SER A 113 9.93 -2.92 18.17
CA SER A 113 10.12 -4.03 19.10
C SER A 113 11.56 -4.07 19.57
N GLU A 114 11.63 -3.92 20.89
CA GLU A 114 12.75 -3.86 21.79
C GLU A 114 13.76 -5.01 21.65
N THR A 115 15.02 -4.69 21.95
CA THR A 115 15.94 -5.67 22.52
C THR A 115 15.91 -5.53 24.04
N GLN A 116 15.38 -6.53 24.73
CA GLN A 116 16.08 -7.19 25.83
C GLN A 116 15.40 -8.50 26.24
N SER A 117 16.25 -9.52 26.33
CA SER A 117 15.91 -10.92 26.46
C SER A 117 15.68 -11.38 27.90
N SER A 118 14.88 -12.44 27.96
CA SER A 118 15.02 -13.63 28.81
C SER A 118 14.80 -13.54 30.32
N SER A 119 13.70 -14.14 30.78
CA SER A 119 13.80 -15.39 31.56
C SER A 119 12.45 -16.13 31.60
N SER A 120 12.49 -17.44 31.43
CA SER A 120 11.42 -18.42 31.65
C SER A 120 12.04 -19.82 31.53
N PRO A 121 11.38 -20.91 31.98
CA PRO A 121 10.22 -21.03 32.88
C PRO A 121 10.37 -22.16 33.92
N GLU A 122 9.42 -22.28 34.86
CA GLU A 122 8.92 -23.54 35.46
C GLU A 122 7.81 -23.19 36.48
N SER A 123 6.72 -23.91 36.68
CA SER A 123 5.97 -24.92 35.91
C SER A 123 4.63 -25.12 36.63
N ASP A 124 3.62 -25.47 35.83
CA ASP A 124 2.27 -25.88 36.22
C ASP A 124 2.23 -27.07 37.18
N MET A 125 1.17 -27.16 38.00
CA MET A 125 0.76 -28.40 38.68
C MET A 125 -0.76 -28.57 38.53
N GLN A 126 -1.14 -29.49 37.65
CA GLN A 126 -2.40 -30.23 37.75
C GLN A 126 -2.10 -31.72 37.99
N GLU A 127 -2.96 -32.28 38.82
CA GLU A 127 -2.91 -33.52 39.56
C GLU A 127 -3.15 -34.77 38.68
N ASN A 128 -2.32 -35.82 38.83
CA ASN A 128 -2.73 -37.23 39.06
C ASN A 128 -1.55 -38.22 38.87
N MET A 129 -1.31 -39.02 39.91
CA MET A 129 -0.50 -40.25 39.93
C MET A 129 -1.39 -41.46 39.50
N PRO A 130 -0.89 -42.72 39.25
CA PRO A 130 0.32 -43.30 39.87
C PRO A 130 1.13 -44.39 39.09
N GLN A 131 2.20 -44.84 39.78
CA GLN A 131 2.82 -46.19 39.82
C GLN A 131 4.08 -46.53 38.96
N GLN A 132 5.23 -46.49 39.66
CA GLN A 132 6.05 -47.65 40.07
C GLN A 132 6.95 -48.37 39.02
N LYS A 133 8.28 -48.16 39.11
CA LYS A 133 9.32 -49.20 39.36
C LYS A 133 10.76 -48.65 39.41
N GLN A 134 11.41 -48.95 40.55
CA GLN A 134 12.84 -49.17 40.88
C GLN A 134 13.81 -49.43 39.69
N LYS A 135 15.12 -49.14 39.65
CA LYS A 135 16.24 -48.94 40.62
C LYS A 135 17.54 -48.55 39.82
N PRO A 136 18.77 -48.37 40.39
CA PRO A 136 19.63 -47.20 40.17
C PRO A 136 21.08 -47.48 39.68
N GLY A 137 21.90 -46.44 39.46
CA GLY A 137 23.38 -46.50 39.63
C GLY A 137 24.18 -45.44 38.85
N PRO A 138 25.32 -44.93 39.38
CA PRO A 138 25.76 -43.53 39.22
C PRO A 138 27.22 -43.33 38.69
N ASP A 139 27.68 -42.08 38.81
CA ASP A 139 29.06 -41.55 38.74
C ASP A 139 29.62 -41.32 37.32
N TYR A 140 30.23 -40.17 37.00
CA TYR A 140 31.29 -39.47 37.73
C TYR A 140 31.40 -38.01 37.23
N LEU A 141 31.59 -37.08 38.18
CA LEU A 141 32.01 -35.69 37.95
C LEU A 141 33.51 -35.65 37.65
N ASP A 142 33.98 -34.78 36.74
CA ASP A 142 35.25 -34.10 36.98
C ASP A 142 35.29 -32.67 36.41
N VAL A 143 35.96 -31.81 37.17
CA VAL A 143 36.05 -30.36 37.12
C VAL A 143 37.52 -29.99 36.89
N SER A 144 37.83 -29.10 35.95
CA SER A 144 38.89 -28.06 36.03
C SER A 144 39.11 -27.47 34.62
N VAL A 145 38.90 -26.16 34.37
CA VAL A 145 39.66 -24.97 34.80
C VAL A 145 41.07 -24.90 34.22
N GLY A 146 41.33 -23.80 33.47
CA GLY A 146 42.68 -23.31 33.08
C GLY A 146 42.73 -22.95 31.59
N SER A 147 42.53 -21.71 31.15
CA SER A 147 43.34 -20.48 31.31
C SER A 147 44.62 -20.45 30.45
N GLY A 148 44.79 -19.34 29.72
CA GLY A 148 46.07 -18.83 29.21
C GLY A 148 46.25 -18.97 27.69
N VAL A 149 46.08 -17.92 26.88
CA VAL A 149 46.94 -16.73 26.64
C VAL A 149 48.05 -16.97 25.60
N SER A 150 48.10 -16.02 24.66
CA SER A 150 49.21 -15.61 23.78
C SER A 150 49.58 -16.54 22.62
N SER A 151 50.11 -16.08 21.48
CA SER A 151 50.14 -14.81 20.76
C SER A 151 51.11 -15.04 19.58
N ASP A 152 50.69 -14.64 18.38
CA ASP A 152 51.48 -13.83 17.45
C ASP A 152 52.51 -14.45 16.46
N VAL A 153 52.61 -13.71 15.35
CA VAL A 153 53.67 -13.55 14.33
C VAL A 153 53.87 -14.59 13.21
N SER A 154 53.61 -14.15 11.97
CA SER A 154 54.56 -14.03 10.81
C SER A 154 53.86 -14.33 9.48
N LYS A 155 53.59 -13.35 8.59
CA LYS A 155 54.48 -12.63 7.64
C LYS A 155 54.70 -13.39 6.32
N LYS A 156 54.64 -12.61 5.21
CA LYS A 156 55.18 -12.85 3.84
C LYS A 156 54.18 -13.50 2.87
N GLY A 157 53.74 -12.92 1.74
CA GLY A 157 54.28 -11.87 0.87
C GLY A 157 54.70 -12.51 -0.45
N SER A 158 54.00 -12.25 -1.57
CA SER A 158 54.55 -12.23 -2.93
C SER A 158 53.49 -11.82 -3.97
N GLU A 159 54.00 -11.27 -5.05
CA GLU A 159 53.44 -10.37 -6.05
C GLU A 159 52.81 -11.08 -7.27
N GLY A 160 52.08 -10.33 -8.11
CA GLY A 160 52.08 -10.55 -9.57
C GLY A 160 50.75 -10.85 -10.29
N SER A 161 50.05 -9.78 -10.66
CA SER A 161 49.38 -9.51 -11.95
C SER A 161 48.59 -10.56 -12.78
N SER A 162 47.34 -10.16 -13.05
CA SER A 162 46.64 -10.13 -14.37
C SER A 162 45.73 -11.28 -14.81
N SER A 163 44.46 -10.87 -15.02
CA SER A 163 43.54 -11.21 -16.13
C SER A 163 42.81 -12.54 -16.10
N SER A 164 41.52 -12.52 -15.78
CA SER A 164 40.42 -12.72 -16.76
C SER A 164 39.06 -12.71 -16.06
N SER A 165 38.08 -12.19 -16.80
CA SER A 165 36.65 -12.37 -16.57
C SER A 165 36.31 -13.85 -16.38
N ASP A 166 35.44 -14.17 -15.43
CA ASP A 166 34.11 -14.72 -15.70
C ASP A 166 33.33 -14.86 -14.40
N SER A 167 32.08 -14.39 -14.44
CA SER A 167 31.06 -14.61 -13.43
C SER A 167 30.81 -16.11 -13.27
N ASP A 168 30.69 -16.59 -12.04
CA ASP A 168 29.54 -17.39 -11.62
C ASP A 168 29.52 -17.58 -10.10
N SER A 169 28.29 -17.64 -9.61
CA SER A 169 27.87 -17.56 -8.22
C SER A 169 28.24 -18.78 -7.38
N GLU A 170 28.70 -18.54 -6.14
CA GLU A 170 28.45 -19.46 -5.03
C GLU A 170 27.69 -18.68 -3.94
N LEU A 171 26.50 -19.19 -3.64
CA LEU A 171 25.59 -18.70 -2.61
C LEU A 171 25.27 -19.93 -1.76
N ASP A 172 25.69 -19.89 -0.50
CA ASP A 172 25.18 -20.71 0.60
C ASP A 172 25.66 -20.04 1.89
N GLU A 173 24.91 -19.87 2.98
CA GLU A 173 23.74 -20.54 3.50
C GLU A 173 22.92 -19.53 4.33
N ALA A 174 21.61 -19.43 4.12
CA ALA A 174 20.66 -19.05 5.17
C ALA A 174 19.19 -19.28 4.79
N LYS A 175 18.63 -20.34 5.39
CA LYS A 175 17.25 -20.48 5.91
C LYS A 175 16.15 -21.00 4.96
N GLU A 176 15.78 -22.25 5.26
CA GLU A 176 14.85 -23.19 4.62
C GLU A 176 13.36 -22.79 4.54
N GLU A 177 12.95 -21.52 4.71
CA GLU A 177 11.52 -21.15 4.62
C GLU A 177 11.12 -20.53 3.27
N ASN A 178 12.09 -19.98 2.52
CA ASN A 178 11.83 -19.37 1.20
C ASN A 178 11.79 -20.40 0.05
N GLY A 179 12.35 -21.59 0.23
CA GLY A 179 12.38 -22.63 -0.81
C GLY A 179 10.98 -23.13 -1.20
N SER A 180 10.07 -23.22 -0.23
CA SER A 180 8.70 -23.71 -0.48
C SER A 180 7.85 -22.72 -1.27
N ILE A 181 8.05 -21.41 -1.07
CA ILE A 181 7.33 -20.37 -1.80
C ILE A 181 7.91 -20.23 -3.21
N LEU A 182 9.23 -20.35 -3.35
CA LEU A 182 9.90 -20.31 -4.65
C LEU A 182 9.48 -21.49 -5.53
N TYR A 183 9.35 -22.69 -4.96
CA TYR A 183 8.87 -23.88 -5.68
C TYR A 183 7.40 -23.75 -6.06
N ALA A 184 6.55 -23.21 -5.19
CA ALA A 184 5.14 -22.96 -5.48
C ALA A 184 4.95 -21.89 -6.58
N LEU A 185 5.76 -20.83 -6.56
CA LEU A 185 5.77 -19.82 -7.62
C LEU A 185 6.31 -20.39 -8.93
N SER A 186 7.37 -21.18 -8.90
CA SER A 186 7.93 -21.84 -10.08
C SER A 186 6.92 -22.82 -10.70
N GLN A 187 6.19 -23.57 -9.88
CA GLN A 187 5.09 -24.42 -10.33
C GLN A 187 3.95 -23.61 -10.97
N LYS A 188 3.59 -22.46 -10.38
CA LYS A 188 2.56 -21.56 -10.93
C LYS A 188 3.00 -20.91 -12.25
N ILE A 189 4.27 -20.61 -12.40
CA ILE A 189 4.85 -20.08 -13.65
C ILE A 189 4.76 -21.13 -14.75
N ILE A 190 5.12 -22.39 -14.47
CA ILE A 190 5.01 -23.49 -15.44
C ILE A 190 3.55 -23.71 -15.86
N GLU A 191 2.60 -23.69 -14.90
CA GLU A 191 1.17 -23.81 -15.21
C GLU A 191 0.66 -22.66 -16.09
N LEU A 192 1.09 -21.43 -15.83
CA LEU A 192 0.71 -20.27 -16.64
C LEU A 192 1.38 -20.29 -18.02
N GLU A 193 2.61 -20.78 -18.12
CA GLU A 193 3.31 -20.98 -19.39
C GLU A 193 2.63 -22.05 -20.25
N ASP A 194 2.15 -23.14 -19.63
CA ASP A 194 1.37 -24.19 -20.30
C ASP A 194 0.00 -23.67 -20.76
N GLU A 195 -0.72 -22.92 -19.92
CA GLU A 195 -2.00 -22.29 -20.29
C GLU A 195 -1.82 -21.27 -21.42
N LEU A 196 -0.74 -20.49 -21.41
CA LEU A 196 -0.41 -19.54 -22.47
C LEU A 196 -0.05 -20.28 -23.76
N HIS A 197 0.73 -21.37 -23.67
CA HIS A 197 1.06 -22.22 -24.83
C HIS A 197 -0.21 -22.88 -25.42
N GLU A 198 -1.15 -23.31 -24.59
CA GLU A 198 -2.44 -23.85 -25.02
C GLU A 198 -3.31 -22.78 -25.69
N ALA A 199 -3.39 -21.58 -25.11
CA ALA A 199 -4.11 -20.45 -25.70
C ALA A 199 -3.50 -20.02 -27.05
N ARG A 200 -2.17 -20.04 -27.17
CA ARG A 200 -1.44 -19.75 -28.41
C ARG A 200 -1.67 -20.83 -29.46
N GLY A 201 -1.74 -22.10 -29.05
CA GLY A 201 -2.14 -23.22 -29.91
C GLY A 201 -3.57 -23.07 -30.44
N LYS A 202 -4.51 -22.65 -29.59
CA LYS A 202 -5.91 -22.35 -29.98
C LYS A 202 -6.00 -21.16 -30.93
N LEU A 203 -5.20 -20.12 -30.72
CA LEU A 203 -5.12 -18.96 -31.62
C LEU A 203 -4.58 -19.36 -33.00
N ASN A 204 -3.48 -20.12 -33.04
CA ASN A 204 -2.92 -20.62 -34.29
C ASN A 204 -3.89 -21.56 -35.02
N ALA A 205 -4.64 -22.40 -34.30
CA ALA A 205 -5.69 -23.23 -34.91
C ALA A 205 -6.83 -22.38 -35.49
N LEU A 206 -7.19 -21.26 -34.83
CA LEU A 206 -8.18 -20.32 -35.36
C LEU A 206 -7.67 -19.56 -36.60
N GLU A 207 -6.38 -19.23 -36.61
CA GLU A 207 -5.70 -18.59 -37.75
C GLU A 207 -5.55 -19.55 -38.94
N GLU A 208 -5.26 -20.83 -38.71
CA GLU A 208 -5.22 -21.88 -39.73
C GLU A 208 -6.63 -22.17 -40.29
N ASN A 209 -7.66 -22.14 -39.44
CA ASN A 209 -9.06 -22.21 -39.88
C ASN A 209 -9.47 -20.96 -40.69
N HIS A 210 -8.93 -19.78 -40.38
CA HIS A 210 -9.17 -18.57 -41.17
C HIS A 210 -8.47 -18.64 -42.53
N ALA A 211 -7.25 -19.17 -42.59
CA ALA A 211 -6.51 -19.40 -43.84
C ALA A 211 -7.22 -20.43 -44.74
N HIS A 212 -7.85 -21.46 -44.16
CA HIS A 212 -8.62 -22.46 -44.91
C HIS A 212 -9.91 -21.88 -45.53
N CYS A 213 -10.49 -20.84 -44.92
CA CYS A 213 -11.65 -20.13 -45.47
C CYS A 213 -11.30 -19.13 -46.60
N GLN A 214 -10.02 -18.78 -46.78
CA GLN A 214 -9.57 -17.82 -47.79
C GLN A 214 -9.28 -18.46 -49.16
N ASP A 215 -9.17 -19.80 -49.21
CA ASP A 215 -8.92 -20.55 -50.45
C ASP A 215 -10.19 -20.72 -51.33
N TYR A 216 -11.37 -20.38 -50.81
CA TYR A 216 -12.65 -20.47 -51.55
C TYR A 216 -12.93 -19.27 -52.47
N TYR A 217 -12.09 -18.23 -52.45
CA TYR A 217 -12.27 -17.01 -53.27
C TYR A 217 -11.28 -16.85 -54.44
N VAL A 218 -10.32 -17.77 -54.62
CA VAL A 218 -9.27 -17.64 -55.66
C VAL A 218 -9.62 -18.32 -57.00
N THR A 219 -10.72 -19.06 -57.11
CA THR A 219 -11.08 -19.77 -58.36
C THR A 219 -11.89 -18.96 -59.38
N ASN A 220 -12.08 -17.64 -59.22
CA ASN A 220 -12.85 -16.82 -60.17
C ASN A 220 -12.04 -15.85 -61.05
N SER A 221 -10.70 -16.00 -61.14
CA SER A 221 -9.85 -15.15 -61.99
C SER A 221 -9.38 -15.82 -63.30
N LYS A 222 -10.21 -16.64 -63.95
CA LYS A 222 -9.91 -17.28 -65.26
C LYS A 222 -11.05 -17.22 -66.28
N VAL A 223 -11.81 -16.10 -66.35
CA VAL A 223 -12.83 -15.90 -67.40
C VAL A 223 -12.70 -14.52 -68.09
N ALA A 224 -11.50 -13.93 -68.12
CA ALA A 224 -11.27 -12.62 -68.74
C ALA A 224 -10.12 -12.61 -69.76
N GLU A 225 -9.96 -13.69 -70.53
CA GLU A 225 -9.15 -13.69 -71.75
C GLU A 225 -9.91 -14.44 -72.85
N HIS A 226 -9.86 -13.90 -74.07
CA HIS A 226 -10.61 -14.23 -75.29
C HIS A 226 -11.91 -13.44 -75.51
N GLU A 227 -11.76 -12.13 -75.67
CA GLU A 227 -12.63 -11.34 -76.52
C GLU A 227 -11.82 -10.91 -77.75
N GLU A 228 -11.80 -11.75 -78.79
CA GLU A 228 -11.34 -11.36 -80.12
C GLU A 228 -12.18 -12.06 -81.20
N GLU A 229 -12.53 -11.28 -82.22
CA GLU A 229 -12.87 -11.69 -83.58
C GLU A 229 -14.12 -12.58 -83.82
N LEU A 230 -15.19 -11.98 -84.36
CA LEU A 230 -15.53 -12.14 -85.80
C LEU A 230 -16.84 -11.44 -86.19
N LYS A 231 -16.82 -10.93 -87.41
CA LYS A 231 -17.87 -10.16 -88.09
C LYS A 231 -18.24 -10.96 -89.36
N THR A 232 -19.54 -10.97 -89.69
CA THR A 232 -20.14 -11.24 -91.04
C THR A 232 -20.30 -12.71 -91.50
N PRO A 233 -21.03 -13.03 -92.59
CA PRO A 233 -22.45 -13.43 -92.57
C PRO A 233 -22.78 -14.66 -93.47
N ASP A 234 -24.08 -14.89 -93.68
CA ASP A 234 -24.74 -15.61 -94.78
C ASP A 234 -25.08 -17.11 -94.68
N MET A 235 -26.39 -17.34 -94.94
CA MET A 235 -27.06 -18.34 -95.80
C MET A 235 -26.57 -19.79 -95.74
N GLU A 236 -27.42 -20.81 -95.65
CA GLU A 236 -28.61 -21.11 -96.44
C GLU A 236 -29.15 -22.47 -95.94
N SER A 237 -30.45 -22.68 -95.77
CA SER A 237 -31.15 -23.90 -96.24
C SER A 237 -32.53 -24.14 -95.65
N ASN A 238 -33.41 -24.55 -96.58
CA ASN A 238 -34.66 -25.31 -96.44
C ASN A 238 -35.90 -24.44 -96.19
N ASN A 239 -36.71 -24.10 -97.19
CA ASN A 239 -37.42 -24.89 -98.22
C ASN A 239 -38.49 -25.84 -97.67
N MET A 240 -39.70 -25.67 -98.23
CA MET A 240 -40.97 -26.39 -98.08
C MET A 240 -41.75 -26.04 -96.79
N GLN A 241 -42.68 -25.08 -96.82
CA GLN A 241 -44.00 -25.16 -97.47
C GLN A 241 -44.71 -26.48 -97.17
N LYS A 242 -45.63 -26.43 -96.20
CA LYS A 242 -46.95 -27.09 -96.13
C LYS A 242 -47.24 -27.50 -94.68
N ASP A 243 -48.07 -26.69 -94.03
CA ASP A 243 -49.10 -27.06 -93.03
C ASP A 243 -49.47 -25.77 -92.26
N LEU A 244 -50.34 -24.98 -92.90
CA LEU A 244 -50.78 -23.64 -92.48
C LEU A 244 -52.21 -23.65 -91.95
N GLU A 245 -52.66 -24.77 -91.38
CA GLU A 245 -54.00 -24.91 -90.76
C GLU A 245 -53.96 -25.56 -89.36
N GLU A 246 -52.79 -25.89 -88.81
CA GLU A 246 -52.62 -26.35 -87.41
C GLU A 246 -51.88 -25.33 -86.52
N ARG A 247 -51.75 -24.07 -86.98
CA ARG A 247 -51.04 -23.00 -86.24
C ARG A 247 -51.95 -21.99 -85.54
N ASP A 248 -53.28 -22.07 -85.68
CA ASP A 248 -54.17 -21.11 -85.01
C ASP A 248 -54.43 -21.47 -83.54
N SER A 249 -54.36 -22.75 -83.15
CA SER A 249 -54.40 -23.16 -81.73
C SER A 249 -53.04 -23.14 -81.02
N ALA A 250 -51.94 -22.91 -81.76
CA ALA A 250 -50.60 -22.76 -81.20
C ALA A 250 -50.17 -21.27 -81.07
N LEU A 251 -50.86 -20.34 -81.73
CA LEU A 251 -50.58 -18.90 -81.63
C LEU A 251 -51.10 -18.29 -80.32
N GLU A 252 -52.20 -18.80 -79.77
CA GLU A 252 -52.73 -18.34 -78.48
C GLU A 252 -51.82 -18.74 -77.30
N ASN A 253 -51.16 -19.91 -77.39
CA ASN A 253 -50.16 -20.34 -76.40
C ASN A 253 -48.79 -19.65 -76.56
N LEU A 254 -48.43 -19.18 -77.76
CA LEU A 254 -47.18 -18.43 -77.97
C LEU A 254 -47.28 -16.98 -77.46
N THR A 255 -48.44 -16.33 -77.58
CA THR A 255 -48.64 -14.98 -77.04
C THR A 255 -48.68 -14.95 -75.50
N GLU A 256 -49.13 -16.04 -74.88
CA GLU A 256 -49.12 -16.20 -73.41
C GLU A 256 -47.71 -16.51 -72.89
N VAL A 257 -46.91 -17.27 -73.64
CA VAL A 257 -45.49 -17.53 -73.33
C VAL A 257 -44.60 -16.30 -73.61
N ASP A 258 -44.85 -15.54 -74.68
CA ASP A 258 -44.10 -14.30 -74.98
C ASP A 258 -44.43 -13.20 -73.96
N SER A 259 -45.69 -13.03 -73.55
CA SER A 259 -46.05 -12.09 -72.48
C SER A 259 -45.49 -12.51 -71.11
N GLY A 260 -45.41 -13.82 -70.82
CA GLY A 260 -44.72 -14.34 -69.64
C GLY A 260 -43.20 -14.09 -69.69
N LYS A 261 -42.57 -14.25 -70.85
CA LYS A 261 -41.14 -13.99 -71.06
C LYS A 261 -40.81 -12.50 -70.90
N GLU A 262 -41.62 -11.61 -71.49
CA GLU A 262 -41.48 -10.16 -71.31
C GLU A 262 -41.67 -9.76 -69.83
N ALA A 263 -42.60 -10.39 -69.11
CA ALA A 263 -42.79 -10.17 -67.68
C ALA A 263 -41.58 -10.65 -66.85
N PHE A 264 -41.01 -11.83 -67.15
CA PHE A 264 -39.79 -12.31 -66.49
C PHE A 264 -38.58 -11.44 -66.80
N GLU A 265 -38.46 -10.93 -68.03
CA GLU A 265 -37.38 -10.04 -68.44
C GLU A 265 -37.47 -8.68 -67.75
N ALA A 266 -38.69 -8.15 -67.54
CA ALA A 266 -38.93 -6.96 -66.74
C ALA A 266 -38.54 -7.16 -65.26
N VAL A 267 -38.91 -8.29 -64.66
CA VAL A 267 -38.53 -8.64 -63.27
C VAL A 267 -37.02 -8.84 -63.13
N LEU A 268 -36.36 -9.45 -64.12
CA LEU A 268 -34.91 -9.58 -64.16
C LEU A 268 -34.20 -8.23 -64.22
N LEU A 269 -34.75 -7.27 -64.98
CA LEU A 269 -34.21 -5.91 -65.10
C LEU A 269 -34.39 -5.13 -63.79
N GLU A 270 -35.52 -5.34 -63.10
CA GLU A 270 -35.79 -4.78 -61.77
C GLU A 270 -34.84 -5.34 -60.70
N HIS A 271 -34.67 -6.66 -60.61
CA HIS A 271 -33.70 -7.27 -59.70
C HIS A 271 -32.26 -6.86 -60.02
N LYS A 272 -31.90 -6.73 -61.30
CA LYS A 272 -30.58 -6.22 -61.71
C LYS A 272 -30.38 -4.80 -61.20
N HIS A 273 -31.37 -3.93 -61.37
CA HIS A 273 -31.33 -2.56 -60.86
C HIS A 273 -31.23 -2.52 -59.32
N GLU A 274 -31.99 -3.37 -58.63
CA GLU A 274 -31.98 -3.50 -57.18
C GLU A 274 -30.62 -3.98 -56.64
N ILE A 275 -30.01 -4.97 -57.31
CA ILE A 275 -28.63 -5.43 -57.00
C ILE A 275 -27.63 -4.28 -57.20
N GLU A 276 -27.78 -3.49 -58.26
CA GLU A 276 -26.88 -2.36 -58.56
C GLU A 276 -27.01 -1.25 -57.50
N VAL A 277 -28.24 -0.96 -57.05
CA VAL A 277 -28.52 -0.04 -55.94
C VAL A 277 -27.95 -0.56 -54.62
N LEU A 278 -28.18 -1.83 -54.29
CA LEU A 278 -27.63 -2.46 -53.08
C LEU A 278 -26.10 -2.49 -53.10
N LYS A 279 -25.48 -2.74 -54.25
CA LYS A 279 -24.02 -2.67 -54.42
C LYS A 279 -23.49 -1.25 -54.18
N GLY A 280 -24.20 -0.23 -54.68
CA GLY A 280 -23.89 1.18 -54.41
C GLY A 280 -24.04 1.54 -52.93
N ALA A 281 -25.09 1.05 -52.27
CA ALA A 281 -25.30 1.24 -50.84
C ALA A 281 -24.21 0.54 -50.01
N MET A 282 -23.84 -0.69 -50.36
CA MET A 282 -22.78 -1.45 -49.70
C MET A 282 -21.41 -0.77 -49.85
N ALA A 283 -21.09 -0.26 -51.05
CA ALA A 283 -19.87 0.52 -51.27
C ALA A 283 -19.86 1.83 -50.46
N SER A 284 -21.02 2.48 -50.32
CA SER A 284 -21.14 3.70 -49.53
C SER A 284 -20.99 3.42 -48.02
N ALA A 285 -21.58 2.33 -47.53
CA ALA A 285 -21.42 1.88 -46.15
C ALA A 285 -19.96 1.49 -45.85
N ALA A 286 -19.30 0.76 -46.76
CA ALA A 286 -17.89 0.42 -46.62
C ALA A 286 -17.01 1.68 -46.49
N LYS A 287 -17.27 2.70 -47.31
CA LYS A 287 -16.55 3.98 -47.25
C LYS A 287 -16.82 4.76 -45.97
N GLN A 288 -18.02 4.66 -45.39
CA GLN A 288 -18.33 5.26 -44.09
C GLN A 288 -17.55 4.57 -42.96
N PHE A 289 -17.50 3.23 -42.95
CA PHE A 289 -16.70 2.50 -41.97
C PHE A 289 -15.20 2.77 -42.11
N GLU A 290 -14.69 2.92 -43.32
CA GLU A 290 -13.29 3.29 -43.55
C GLU A 290 -12.94 4.66 -42.93
N VAL A 291 -13.83 5.65 -43.06
CA VAL A 291 -13.67 6.96 -42.41
C VAL A 291 -13.78 6.86 -40.88
N GLU A 292 -14.70 6.04 -40.37
CA GLU A 292 -14.87 5.87 -38.92
C GLU A 292 -13.68 5.13 -38.29
N LEU A 293 -13.12 4.13 -38.97
CA LEU A 293 -11.88 3.46 -38.54
C LEU A 293 -10.72 4.44 -38.51
N ALA A 294 -10.52 5.23 -39.56
CA ALA A 294 -9.46 6.25 -39.58
C ALA A 294 -9.64 7.30 -38.47
N HIS A 295 -10.88 7.66 -38.13
CA HIS A 295 -11.16 8.54 -37.01
C HIS A 295 -10.79 7.91 -35.66
N ARG A 296 -11.13 6.63 -35.46
CA ARG A 296 -10.80 5.87 -34.25
C ARG A 296 -9.30 5.66 -34.12
N ASP A 297 -8.58 5.39 -35.20
CA ASP A 297 -7.12 5.30 -35.21
C ASP A 297 -6.48 6.61 -34.76
N LEU A 298 -7.00 7.75 -35.21
CA LEU A 298 -6.52 9.07 -34.79
C LEU A 298 -6.82 9.37 -33.30
N GLU A 299 -7.96 8.90 -32.78
CA GLU A 299 -8.26 8.97 -31.34
C GLU A 299 -7.31 8.08 -30.52
N ILE A 300 -7.00 6.87 -31.00
CA ILE A 300 -6.05 5.96 -30.38
C ILE A 300 -4.65 6.60 -30.33
N ASP A 301 -4.20 7.19 -31.43
CA ASP A 301 -2.90 7.88 -31.49
C ASP A 301 -2.84 9.06 -30.52
N LYS A 302 -3.93 9.81 -30.38
CA LYS A 302 -4.04 10.88 -29.40
C LYS A 302 -3.94 10.36 -27.96
N CYS A 303 -4.69 9.32 -27.63
CA CYS A 303 -4.62 8.68 -26.31
C CYS A 303 -3.22 8.11 -26.03
N LYS A 304 -2.57 7.53 -27.04
CA LYS A 304 -1.21 7.00 -26.93
C LYS A 304 -0.20 8.11 -26.63
N HIS A 305 -0.31 9.25 -27.30
CA HIS A 305 0.55 10.41 -27.03
C HIS A 305 0.30 11.00 -25.63
N GLU A 306 -0.96 11.14 -25.22
CA GLU A 306 -1.30 11.59 -23.86
C GLU A 306 -0.74 10.64 -22.79
N LEU A 307 -0.82 9.32 -23.02
CA LEU A 307 -0.23 8.32 -22.13
C LEU A 307 1.30 8.43 -22.06
N GLU A 308 1.96 8.64 -23.19
CA GLU A 308 3.41 8.82 -23.26
C GLU A 308 3.86 10.05 -22.44
N VAL A 309 3.19 11.19 -22.64
CA VAL A 309 3.46 12.43 -21.87
C VAL A 309 3.23 12.24 -20.38
N VAL A 310 2.18 11.51 -19.98
CA VAL A 310 1.92 11.20 -18.56
C VAL A 310 3.00 10.26 -18.01
N SER A 311 3.43 9.27 -18.79
CA SER A 311 4.48 8.35 -18.40
C SER A 311 5.82 9.05 -18.20
N GLU A 312 6.21 9.96 -19.09
CA GLU A 312 7.44 10.75 -18.97
C GLU A 312 7.43 11.62 -17.71
N LYS A 313 6.30 12.29 -17.42
CA LYS A 313 6.12 13.04 -16.18
C LYS A 313 6.25 12.15 -14.95
N TYR A 314 5.61 10.99 -14.96
CA TYR A 314 5.72 10.02 -13.88
C TYR A 314 7.17 9.55 -13.66
N PHE A 315 7.92 9.28 -14.73
CA PHE A 315 9.34 8.92 -14.63
C PHE A 315 10.19 10.07 -14.09
N HIS A 316 9.90 11.31 -14.51
CA HIS A 316 10.59 12.48 -14.00
C HIS A 316 10.33 12.68 -12.50
N ASP A 317 9.06 12.64 -12.07
CA ASP A 317 8.67 12.78 -10.67
C ASP A 317 9.21 11.63 -9.80
N LYS A 318 9.26 10.41 -10.34
CA LYS A 318 9.89 9.27 -9.68
C LYS A 318 11.39 9.52 -9.45
N SER A 319 12.10 10.01 -10.48
CA SER A 319 13.52 10.31 -10.37
C SER A 319 13.81 11.43 -9.38
N THR A 320 12.98 12.48 -9.33
CA THR A 320 13.17 13.58 -8.37
C THR A 320 12.94 13.12 -6.93
N LEU A 321 11.93 12.27 -6.70
CA LEU A 321 11.67 11.65 -5.39
C LEU A 321 12.81 10.72 -4.96
N GLU A 322 13.38 9.93 -5.88
CA GLU A 322 14.54 9.07 -5.60
C GLU A 322 15.78 9.90 -5.21
N ASP A 323 16.00 11.05 -5.86
CA ASP A 323 17.08 11.98 -5.51
C ASP A 323 16.85 12.65 -4.15
N GLU A 324 15.60 13.04 -3.83
CA GLU A 324 15.24 13.56 -2.52
C GLU A 324 15.43 12.53 -1.42
N HIS A 325 15.03 11.28 -1.65
CA HIS A 325 15.24 10.19 -0.71
C HIS A 325 16.73 9.98 -0.43
N ARG A 326 17.57 10.02 -1.47
CA ARG A 326 19.03 9.93 -1.34
C ARG A 326 19.61 11.10 -0.54
N ARG A 327 19.11 12.33 -0.75
CA ARG A 327 19.52 13.51 0.03
C ARG A 327 19.15 13.36 1.49
N LEU A 328 17.91 12.97 1.80
CA LEU A 328 17.44 12.77 3.17
C LEU A 328 18.22 11.67 3.88
N GLN A 329 18.50 10.56 3.19
CA GLN A 329 19.34 9.48 3.74
C GLN A 329 20.77 9.96 4.05
N GLY A 330 21.32 10.87 3.24
CA GLY A 330 22.59 11.53 3.53
C GLY A 330 22.54 12.41 4.79
N VAL A 331 21.46 13.18 4.98
CA VAL A 331 21.27 13.99 6.19
C VAL A 331 21.14 13.11 7.43
N ILE A 332 20.35 12.04 7.36
CA ILE A 332 20.20 11.07 8.46
C ILE A 332 21.57 10.50 8.86
N LYS A 333 22.35 10.04 7.88
CA LYS A 333 23.70 9.50 8.14
C LYS A 333 24.63 10.51 8.80
N ASN A 334 24.52 11.80 8.43
CA ASN A 334 25.29 12.86 9.08
C ASN A 334 24.84 13.08 10.53
N MET A 335 23.52 13.13 10.77
CA MET A 335 22.96 13.27 12.12
C MET A 335 23.31 12.07 13.03
N GLU A 336 23.31 10.85 12.49
CA GLU A 336 23.80 9.66 13.21
C GLU A 336 25.28 9.80 13.60
N GLY A 337 26.11 10.32 12.69
CA GLY A 337 27.51 10.62 12.95
C GLY A 337 27.71 11.69 14.04
N ASP A 338 26.90 12.74 14.04
CA ASP A 338 26.96 13.80 15.05
C ASP A 338 26.42 13.33 16.41
N LEU A 339 25.39 12.47 16.42
CA LEU A 339 24.93 11.79 17.64
C LEU A 339 26.01 10.89 18.24
N ALA A 340 26.76 10.16 17.42
CA ALA A 340 27.87 9.34 17.89
C ALA A 340 28.97 10.19 18.54
N LYS A 341 29.34 11.34 17.94
CA LYS A 341 30.29 12.30 18.54
C LYS A 341 29.78 12.87 19.85
N LEU A 342 28.52 13.31 19.90
CA LEU A 342 27.90 13.81 21.13
C LEU A 342 27.86 12.74 22.24
N SER A 343 27.65 11.47 21.87
CA SER A 343 27.72 10.36 22.83
C SER A 343 29.13 10.16 23.37
N GLU A 344 30.16 10.33 22.54
CA GLU A 344 31.56 10.26 22.98
C GLU A 344 31.92 11.45 23.89
N GLU A 345 31.54 12.67 23.51
CA GLU A 345 31.71 13.86 24.34
C GLU A 345 30.99 13.72 25.69
N LYS A 346 29.78 13.16 25.70
CA LYS A 346 29.05 12.86 26.94
C LYS A 346 29.83 11.91 27.85
N LEU A 347 30.38 10.81 27.32
CA LEU A 347 31.19 9.87 28.09
C LEU A 347 32.45 10.54 28.67
N GLN A 348 33.10 11.41 27.90
CA GLN A 348 34.25 12.18 28.36
C GLN A 348 33.88 13.15 29.50
N LEU A 349 32.73 13.83 29.39
CA LEU A 349 32.22 14.70 30.45
C LEU A 349 31.84 13.91 31.71
N GLU A 350 31.22 12.75 31.57
CA GLU A 350 30.90 11.86 32.71
C GLU A 350 32.18 11.43 33.44
N SER A 351 33.21 10.99 32.72
CA SER A 351 34.52 10.68 33.31
C SER A 351 35.14 11.89 34.03
N ARG A 352 35.00 13.10 33.47
CA ARG A 352 35.56 14.31 34.07
C ARG A 352 34.80 14.74 35.32
N ILE A 353 33.48 14.55 35.35
CA ILE A 353 32.66 14.79 36.54
C ILE A 353 33.10 13.83 37.65
N GLU A 354 33.30 12.56 37.35
CA GLU A 354 33.72 11.55 38.34
C GLU A 354 35.11 11.85 38.92
N GLU A 355 36.06 12.34 38.11
CA GLU A 355 37.35 12.85 38.59
C GLU A 355 37.21 14.06 39.52
N LEU A 356 36.31 15.01 39.18
CA LEU A 356 36.07 16.20 39.99
C LEU A 356 35.40 15.85 41.32
N GLU A 357 34.49 14.88 41.34
CA GLU A 357 33.87 14.36 42.56
C GLU A 357 34.91 13.71 43.48
N GLN A 358 35.82 12.90 42.94
CA GLN A 358 36.93 12.33 43.70
C GLN A 358 37.86 13.42 44.27
N ALA A 359 38.19 14.43 43.47
CA ALA A 359 38.98 15.56 43.92
C ALA A 359 38.27 16.33 45.04
N ALA A 360 36.97 16.60 44.92
CA ALA A 360 36.17 17.26 45.94
C ALA A 360 36.15 16.48 47.25
N HIS A 361 35.97 15.15 47.21
CA HIS A 361 36.04 14.30 48.39
C HIS A 361 37.42 14.34 49.07
N SER A 362 38.51 14.38 48.31
CA SER A 362 39.86 14.52 48.88
C SER A 362 40.06 15.88 49.57
N LEU A 363 39.51 16.95 48.96
CA LEU A 363 39.57 18.31 49.50
C LEU A 363 38.76 18.41 50.80
N GLU A 364 37.58 17.81 50.85
CA GLU A 364 36.74 17.74 52.05
C GLU A 364 37.43 16.98 53.20
N HIS A 365 38.13 15.88 52.89
CA HIS A 365 38.96 15.19 53.88
C HIS A 365 40.08 16.10 54.42
N SER A 366 40.80 16.79 53.55
CA SER A 366 41.86 17.72 53.97
C SER A 366 41.31 18.91 54.78
N ALA A 367 40.16 19.45 54.40
CA ALA A 367 39.49 20.52 55.14
C ALA A 367 39.09 20.06 56.56
N SER A 368 38.59 18.82 56.67
CA SER A 368 38.30 18.21 57.98
C SER A 368 39.55 18.05 58.85
N GLU A 369 40.70 17.76 58.24
CA GLU A 369 41.98 17.65 58.93
C GLU A 369 42.51 19.03 59.39
N ILE A 370 42.36 20.07 58.56
CA ILE A 370 42.67 21.46 58.91
C ILE A 370 41.84 21.92 60.12
N VAL A 371 40.54 21.59 60.17
CA VAL A 371 39.67 21.93 61.32
C VAL A 371 40.21 21.29 62.61
N LYS A 372 40.65 20.02 62.55
CA LYS A 372 41.26 19.35 63.72
C LYS A 372 42.55 20.04 64.16
N LEU A 373 43.41 20.45 63.21
CA LEU A 373 44.64 21.19 63.52
C LEU A 373 44.37 22.58 64.10
N HIS A 374 43.33 23.28 63.61
CA HIS A 374 42.88 24.54 64.19
C HIS A 374 42.40 24.38 65.64
N GLU A 375 41.66 23.31 65.96
CA GLU A 375 41.23 23.00 67.34
C GLU A 375 42.44 22.83 68.26
N VAL A 376 43.45 22.05 67.83
CA VAL A 376 44.70 21.86 68.57
C VAL A 376 45.42 23.18 68.78
N THR A 377 45.55 23.99 67.72
CA THR A 377 46.20 25.30 67.79
C THR A 377 45.51 26.22 68.78
N ARG A 378 44.17 26.26 68.76
CA ARG A 378 43.35 27.02 69.72
C ARG A 378 43.59 26.57 71.16
N ASN A 379 43.67 25.26 71.40
CA ASN A 379 43.96 24.72 72.74
C ASN A 379 45.36 25.11 73.21
N THR A 380 46.37 25.01 72.35
CA THR A 380 47.74 25.43 72.69
C THR A 380 47.85 26.94 72.95
N GLN A 381 47.09 27.76 72.22
CA GLN A 381 47.02 29.21 72.45
C GLN A 381 46.45 29.53 73.84
N ALA A 382 45.38 28.83 74.25
CA ALA A 382 44.76 29.01 75.57
C ALA A 382 45.69 28.58 76.71
N GLU A 383 46.44 27.48 76.53
CA GLU A 383 47.47 27.08 77.49
C GLU A 383 48.59 28.11 77.60
N LEU A 384 49.02 28.70 76.49
CA LEU A 384 50.03 29.76 76.48
C LEU A 384 49.54 31.01 77.23
N GLU A 385 48.29 31.43 77.00
CA GLU A 385 47.66 32.55 77.72
C GLU A 385 47.70 32.30 79.24
N LYS A 386 47.31 31.10 79.68
CA LYS A 386 47.38 30.74 81.11
C LYS A 386 48.80 30.81 81.67
N VAL A 387 49.81 30.33 80.93
CA VAL A 387 51.22 30.43 81.33
C VAL A 387 51.66 31.90 81.39
N THR A 388 51.18 32.76 80.49
CA THR A 388 51.49 34.19 80.54
C THR A 388 50.86 34.89 81.74
N GLU A 389 49.63 34.52 82.13
CA GLU A 389 48.98 35.00 83.36
C GLU A 389 49.75 34.56 84.61
N GLU A 390 50.15 33.29 84.68
CA GLU A 390 50.99 32.77 85.78
C GLU A 390 52.34 33.52 85.87
N LYS A 391 52.95 33.85 84.74
CA LYS A 391 54.19 34.64 84.68
C LYS A 391 54.00 36.05 85.23
N GLU A 392 52.92 36.76 84.86
CA GLU A 392 52.67 38.10 85.37
C GLU A 392 52.34 38.07 86.87
N PHE A 393 51.61 37.05 87.36
CA PHE A 393 51.40 36.85 88.80
C PHE A 393 52.73 36.64 89.56
N LEU A 394 53.64 35.83 89.03
CA LEU A 394 54.97 35.63 89.64
C LEU A 394 55.79 36.92 89.67
N LYS A 395 55.66 37.76 88.64
CA LYS A 395 56.34 39.06 88.53
C LYS A 395 55.79 40.08 89.52
N GLU A 396 54.48 40.11 89.75
CA GLU A 396 53.87 40.90 90.83
C GLU A 396 54.42 40.48 92.20
N ARG A 397 54.49 39.17 92.46
CA ARG A 397 55.06 38.63 93.71
C ARG A 397 56.55 38.95 93.87
N ALA A 398 57.31 39.00 92.77
CA ALA A 398 58.70 39.45 92.78
C ALA A 398 58.82 40.94 93.10
N ASN A 399 57.93 41.78 92.55
CA ASN A 399 57.88 43.22 92.85
C ASN A 399 57.49 43.50 94.31
N GLU A 400 56.58 42.71 94.89
CA GLU A 400 56.24 42.76 96.32
C GLU A 400 57.45 42.42 97.20
N PHE A 401 58.19 41.36 96.84
CA PHE A 401 59.43 40.99 97.51
C PHE A 401 60.49 42.10 97.42
N GLU A 402 60.57 42.77 96.27
CA GLU A 402 61.48 43.91 96.08
C GLU A 402 61.07 45.11 96.95
N GLN A 403 59.78 45.40 97.11
CA GLN A 403 59.29 46.45 97.99
C GLN A 403 59.57 46.14 99.47
N LEU A 404 59.48 44.88 99.90
CA LEU A 404 59.90 44.44 101.23
C LEU A 404 61.41 44.62 101.44
N CYS A 405 62.22 44.35 100.41
CA CYS A 405 63.65 44.63 100.43
C CYS A 405 63.95 46.13 100.54
N ARG A 406 63.14 47.00 99.92
CA ARG A 406 63.26 48.47 100.05
C ARG A 406 62.86 48.96 101.46
N ALA A 407 61.85 48.36 102.09
CA ALA A 407 61.45 48.69 103.46
C ALA A 407 62.53 48.30 104.49
N LEU A 408 63.20 47.15 104.30
CA LEU A 408 64.33 46.71 105.13
C LEU A 408 65.55 47.66 105.02
N LYS A 409 65.69 48.36 103.89
CA LYS A 409 66.78 49.31 103.62
C LYS A 409 66.62 50.66 104.33
N ILE A 410 65.41 51.01 104.73
CA ILE A 410 65.09 52.26 105.44
C ILE A 410 65.34 52.13 106.96
N SER A 411 65.36 50.91 107.51
CA SER A 411 65.69 50.67 108.93
C SER A 411 67.19 50.42 109.21
N GLY A 412 68.05 50.60 108.21
CA GLY A 412 69.47 50.22 108.27
C GLY A 412 70.44 51.35 107.91
N THR A 413 70.10 52.60 108.24
CA THR A 413 71.05 53.72 108.10
C THR A 413 71.70 54.04 109.43
N GLU A 414 72.86 53.45 109.71
CA GLU A 414 73.99 54.14 110.34
C GLU A 414 75.22 53.24 110.39
N VAL A 415 76.38 53.84 110.06
CA VAL A 415 77.76 53.33 110.22
C VAL A 415 78.35 52.52 109.04
N ALA A 416 78.94 53.30 108.11
CA ALA A 416 80.23 53.10 107.44
C ALA A 416 80.40 51.91 106.48
N MET A 417 80.29 52.14 105.15
CA MET A 417 81.10 51.49 104.09
C MET A 417 80.88 52.19 102.72
N LEU A 418 81.30 53.45 102.58
CA LEU A 418 81.25 54.20 101.30
C LEU A 418 82.26 53.80 100.19
N PRO A 419 83.34 53.04 100.43
CA PRO A 419 84.23 52.61 99.34
C PRO A 419 83.77 51.36 98.57
N GLU A 420 82.93 50.51 99.16
CA GLU A 420 82.55 49.20 98.59
C GLU A 420 81.33 49.29 97.66
N THR A 421 80.53 50.36 97.81
CA THR A 421 79.37 50.66 96.97
C THR A 421 79.75 51.17 95.58
N ILE A 422 80.91 51.81 95.43
CA ILE A 422 81.38 52.32 94.13
C ILE A 422 81.77 51.12 93.23
N LYS A 423 82.48 50.13 93.79
CA LYS A 423 82.90 48.93 93.06
C LYS A 423 81.73 48.02 92.65
N ASN A 424 80.65 47.98 93.44
CA ASN A 424 79.43 47.24 93.11
C ASN A 424 78.56 47.96 92.05
N LEU A 425 78.57 49.29 92.01
CA LEU A 425 77.87 50.07 90.98
C LEU A 425 78.58 50.01 89.63
N GLU A 426 79.92 49.94 89.61
CA GLU A 426 80.70 49.70 88.39
C GLU A 426 80.41 48.30 87.80
N ALA A 427 80.32 47.26 88.63
CA ALA A 427 79.95 45.92 88.19
C ALA A 427 78.49 45.81 87.69
N GLN A 428 77.57 46.61 88.25
CA GLN A 428 76.19 46.69 87.76
C GLN A 428 76.08 47.48 86.45
N LEU A 429 76.95 48.46 86.23
CA LEU A 429 77.03 49.19 84.96
C LEU A 429 77.55 48.29 83.82
N GLU A 430 78.57 47.47 84.08
CA GLU A 430 79.13 46.50 83.11
C GLU A 430 78.06 45.47 82.70
N LYS A 431 77.33 44.92 83.67
CA LYS A 431 76.23 43.97 83.40
C LYS A 431 75.08 44.63 82.64
N ALA A 432 74.74 45.88 82.94
CA ALA A 432 73.72 46.63 82.22
C ALA A 432 74.16 46.99 80.78
N LEU A 433 75.47 47.13 80.52
CA LEU A 433 76.01 47.30 79.17
C LEU A 433 75.96 45.99 78.36
N GLU A 434 76.25 44.84 78.99
CA GLU A 434 76.06 43.53 78.36
C GLU A 434 74.57 43.22 78.07
N GLU A 435 73.67 43.55 79.00
CA GLU A 435 72.23 43.44 78.78
C GLU A 435 71.74 44.37 77.65
N ASN A 436 72.31 45.58 77.53
CA ASN A 436 72.04 46.45 76.39
C ASN A 436 72.54 45.86 75.07
N SER A 437 73.71 45.22 75.06
CA SER A 437 74.23 44.52 73.86
C SER A 437 73.29 43.41 73.41
N ILE A 438 72.80 42.59 74.35
CA ILE A 438 71.87 41.49 74.06
C ILE A 438 70.52 42.02 73.54
N LEU A 439 69.99 43.08 74.16
CA LEU A 439 68.75 43.70 73.69
C LEU A 439 68.93 44.35 72.32
N GLN A 440 70.08 44.95 72.05
CA GLN A 440 70.39 45.53 70.75
C GLN A 440 70.50 44.46 69.65
N ASP A 441 71.05 43.29 69.96
CA ASP A 441 71.08 42.18 69.02
C ASP A 441 69.69 41.54 68.83
N ARG A 442 68.86 41.49 69.88
CA ARG A 442 67.45 41.05 69.75
C ARG A 442 66.59 42.02 68.94
N ILE A 443 66.85 43.32 69.05
CA ILE A 443 66.19 44.33 68.20
C ILE A 443 66.57 44.12 66.73
N LYS A 444 67.86 43.90 66.42
CA LYS A 444 68.30 43.59 65.05
C LYS A 444 67.65 42.32 64.50
N GLU A 445 67.53 41.26 65.31
CA GLU A 445 66.80 40.04 64.91
C GLU A 445 65.33 40.32 64.58
N LEU A 446 64.64 41.10 65.43
CA LEU A 446 63.24 41.44 65.20
C LEU A 446 63.05 42.36 63.97
N GLU A 447 63.98 43.29 63.74
CA GLU A 447 64.00 44.13 62.54
C GLU A 447 64.23 43.30 61.27
N GLN A 448 65.10 42.29 61.33
CA GLN A 448 65.32 41.35 60.23
C GLN A 448 64.06 40.50 59.97
N VAL A 449 63.45 39.93 61.01
CA VAL A 449 62.21 39.13 60.87
C VAL A 449 61.05 39.97 60.34
N MET A 450 60.91 41.23 60.77
CA MET A 450 59.92 42.14 60.19
C MET A 450 60.18 42.38 58.70
N SER A 451 61.44 42.61 58.31
CA SER A 451 61.81 42.83 56.90
C SER A 451 61.50 41.60 56.04
N ASP A 452 61.87 40.41 56.51
CA ASP A 452 61.59 39.14 55.81
C ASP A 452 60.08 38.88 55.70
N SER A 453 59.29 39.22 56.74
CA SER A 453 57.83 39.09 56.70
C SER A 453 57.17 40.08 55.74
N LEU A 454 57.72 41.30 55.64
CA LEU A 454 57.23 42.34 54.76
C LEU A 454 57.49 41.99 53.29
N GLU A 455 58.66 41.42 52.99
CA GLU A 455 58.98 40.90 51.65
C GLU A 455 58.06 39.74 51.25
N LYS A 456 57.79 38.79 52.16
CA LYS A 456 56.82 37.70 51.91
C LYS A 456 55.43 38.21 51.61
N HIS A 457 54.91 39.14 52.43
CA HIS A 457 53.59 39.72 52.21
C HIS A 457 53.52 40.50 50.89
N SER A 458 54.58 41.23 50.53
CA SER A 458 54.68 41.92 49.24
C SER A 458 54.62 40.94 48.05
N HIS A 459 55.32 39.80 48.17
CA HIS A 459 55.31 38.76 47.15
C HIS A 459 53.93 38.10 47.01
N GLU A 460 53.30 37.72 48.13
CA GLU A 460 51.93 37.16 48.16
C GLU A 460 50.91 38.14 47.58
N GLN A 461 50.99 39.43 47.93
CA GLN A 461 50.14 40.48 47.38
C GLN A 461 50.32 40.62 45.87
N SER A 462 51.55 40.49 45.36
CA SER A 462 51.83 40.50 43.92
C SER A 462 51.26 39.27 43.20
N CYS A 463 51.40 38.07 43.78
CA CYS A 463 50.82 36.83 43.24
C CYS A 463 49.28 36.90 43.18
N LEU A 464 48.63 37.30 44.26
CA LEU A 464 47.17 37.45 44.31
C LEU A 464 46.66 38.48 43.29
N SER A 465 47.38 39.59 43.11
CA SER A 465 47.02 40.60 42.11
C SER A 465 47.14 40.06 40.67
N SER A 466 48.15 39.23 40.39
CA SER A 466 48.29 38.54 39.09
C SER A 466 47.14 37.57 38.84
N ASP A 467 46.74 36.79 39.84
CA ASP A 467 45.66 35.81 39.69
C ASP A 467 44.29 36.49 39.59
N LEU A 468 44.07 37.60 40.29
CA LEU A 468 42.88 38.44 40.13
C LEU A 468 42.76 38.95 38.69
N LEU A 469 43.88 39.36 38.08
CA LEU A 469 43.93 39.84 36.71
C LEU A 469 43.56 38.71 35.72
N LYS A 470 44.15 37.52 35.86
CA LYS A 470 43.80 36.33 35.04
C LYS A 470 42.33 35.95 35.17
N LEU A 471 41.78 35.99 36.39
CA LEU A 471 40.35 35.72 36.63
C LEU A 471 39.46 36.77 35.95
N SER A 472 39.87 38.04 35.97
CA SER A 472 39.13 39.11 35.31
C SER A 472 39.12 38.97 33.79
N GLU A 473 40.25 38.57 33.18
CA GLU A 473 40.36 38.30 31.75
C GLU A 473 39.52 37.08 31.34
N ALA A 474 39.57 36.00 32.13
CA ALA A 474 38.75 34.82 31.90
C ALA A 474 37.25 35.12 32.01
N LYS A 475 36.85 35.97 32.97
CA LYS A 475 35.47 36.43 33.11
C LYS A 475 35.01 37.20 31.87
N ALA A 476 35.81 38.17 31.40
CA ALA A 476 35.48 38.92 30.19
C ALA A 476 35.33 38.02 28.96
N SER A 477 36.24 37.04 28.79
CA SER A 477 36.16 36.07 27.69
C SER A 477 34.89 35.19 27.75
N LEU A 478 34.48 34.77 28.95
CA LEU A 478 33.24 34.01 29.12
C LEU A 478 32.00 34.86 28.86
N GLU A 479 32.01 36.13 29.24
CA GLU A 479 30.92 37.08 29.01
C GLU A 479 30.74 37.37 27.51
N ASP A 480 31.84 37.52 26.77
CA ASP A 480 31.83 37.64 25.31
C ASP A 480 31.26 36.37 24.65
N LYS A 481 31.70 35.18 25.08
CA LYS A 481 31.17 33.90 24.58
C LYS A 481 29.67 33.74 24.88
N LEU A 482 29.23 34.12 26.09
CA LEU A 482 27.83 34.10 26.48
C LEU A 482 27.00 35.01 25.56
N SER A 483 27.52 36.19 25.24
CA SER A 483 26.86 37.13 24.32
C SER A 483 26.77 36.58 22.89
N SER A 484 27.81 35.90 22.40
CA SER A 484 27.83 35.25 21.08
C SER A 484 26.78 34.14 21.01
N VAL A 485 26.76 33.24 22.00
CA VAL A 485 25.79 32.13 22.06
C VAL A 485 24.35 32.67 22.19
N ALA A 486 24.15 33.75 22.94
CA ALA A 486 22.84 34.39 23.03
C ALA A 486 22.37 34.94 21.68
N ALA A 487 23.26 35.56 20.89
CA ALA A 487 22.94 36.04 19.55
C ALA A 487 22.65 34.88 18.57
N GLU A 488 23.44 33.82 18.61
CA GLU A 488 23.23 32.61 17.79
C GLU A 488 21.88 31.94 18.12
N LEU A 489 21.53 31.80 19.41
CA LEU A 489 20.22 31.29 19.81
C LEU A 489 19.08 32.16 19.27
N MET A 490 19.21 33.48 19.38
CA MET A 490 18.19 34.41 18.90
C MET A 490 17.98 34.30 17.38
N GLN A 491 19.06 34.10 16.61
CA GLN A 491 18.99 33.87 15.18
C GLN A 491 18.31 32.54 14.84
N VAL A 492 18.69 31.45 15.52
CA VAL A 492 18.07 30.12 15.31
C VAL A 492 16.58 30.14 15.62
N TYR A 493 16.15 30.86 16.66
CA TYR A 493 14.72 31.02 16.94
C TYR A 493 13.97 31.78 15.83
N ALA A 494 14.58 32.84 15.27
CA ALA A 494 13.99 33.59 14.16
C ALA A 494 13.90 32.74 12.88
N ASP A 495 14.98 32.04 12.52
CA ASP A 495 15.03 31.17 11.34
C ASP A 495 14.00 30.03 11.46
N LYS A 496 13.87 29.44 12.66
CA LYS A 496 12.89 28.39 12.95
C LYS A 496 11.45 28.90 12.85
N GLU A 497 11.19 30.13 13.28
CA GLU A 497 9.86 30.74 13.15
C GLU A 497 9.51 30.97 11.68
N GLU A 498 10.45 31.47 10.87
CA GLU A 498 10.27 31.65 9.42
C GLU A 498 10.04 30.32 8.69
N GLU A 499 10.84 29.29 9.00
CA GLU A 499 10.69 27.95 8.45
C GLU A 499 9.33 27.34 8.83
N SER A 500 8.89 27.50 10.08
CA SER A 500 7.58 27.02 10.53
C SER A 500 6.43 27.66 9.76
N LEU A 501 6.53 28.96 9.46
CA LEU A 501 5.54 29.72 8.71
C LEU A 501 5.54 29.31 7.22
N ASN A 502 6.71 29.00 6.66
CA ASN A 502 6.82 28.46 5.31
C ASN A 502 6.22 27.04 5.21
N ASN A 503 6.48 26.18 6.19
CA ASN A 503 5.91 24.85 6.27
C ASN A 503 4.38 24.91 6.42
N GLU A 504 3.86 25.82 7.23
CA GLU A 504 2.41 26.04 7.36
C GLU A 504 1.77 26.47 6.03
N LYS A 505 2.43 27.34 5.26
CA LYS A 505 1.98 27.72 3.91
C LYS A 505 1.96 26.51 2.97
N GLN A 506 3.03 25.70 2.94
CA GLN A 506 3.07 24.50 2.09
C GLN A 506 1.97 23.50 2.46
N ILE A 507 1.76 23.27 3.76
CA ILE A 507 0.67 22.43 4.26
C ILE A 507 -0.70 22.98 3.82
N SER A 508 -0.89 24.30 3.84
CA SER A 508 -2.15 24.92 3.39
C SER A 508 -2.42 24.69 1.90
N VAL A 509 -1.38 24.77 1.05
CA VAL A 509 -1.48 24.50 -0.39
C VAL A 509 -1.80 23.03 -0.64
N LEU A 510 -1.06 22.11 -0.02
CA LEU A 510 -1.33 20.68 -0.14
C LEU A 510 -2.73 20.29 0.33
N ASN A 511 -3.23 20.90 1.40
CA ASN A 511 -4.59 20.67 1.87
C ASN A 511 -5.65 21.17 0.87
N HIS A 512 -5.37 22.27 0.16
CA HIS A 512 -6.24 22.75 -0.91
C HIS A 512 -6.26 21.76 -2.09
N ASP A 513 -5.09 21.30 -2.54
CA ASP A 513 -4.97 20.33 -3.63
C ASP A 513 -5.66 18.99 -3.28
N ILE A 514 -5.52 18.52 -2.03
CA ILE A 514 -6.23 17.33 -1.55
C ILE A 514 -7.75 17.54 -1.58
N ALA A 515 -8.24 18.72 -1.21
CA ALA A 515 -9.66 19.03 -1.27
C ALA A 515 -10.19 19.04 -2.72
N ASP A 516 -9.42 19.60 -3.64
CA ASP A 516 -9.75 19.64 -5.07
C ASP A 516 -9.76 18.22 -5.68
N LEU A 517 -8.77 17.39 -5.35
CA LEU A 517 -8.73 16.00 -5.79
C LEU A 517 -9.90 15.18 -5.21
N ARG A 518 -10.26 15.40 -3.95
CA ARG A 518 -11.46 14.77 -3.35
C ARG A 518 -12.74 15.17 -4.09
N SER A 519 -12.91 16.44 -4.42
CA SER A 519 -14.05 16.94 -5.19
C SER A 519 -14.13 16.30 -6.58
N LYS A 520 -13.00 16.19 -7.28
CA LYS A 520 -12.91 15.50 -8.58
C LYS A 520 -13.24 14.01 -8.47
N LEU A 521 -12.77 13.34 -7.42
CA LEU A 521 -13.06 11.92 -7.18
C LEU A 521 -14.55 11.69 -6.90
N GLU A 522 -15.17 12.56 -6.10
CA GLU A 522 -16.62 12.54 -5.86
C GLU A 522 -17.40 12.68 -7.18
N LEU A 523 -16.99 13.63 -8.02
CA LEU A 523 -17.63 13.85 -9.33
C LEU A 523 -17.46 12.64 -10.25
N LEU A 524 -16.24 12.09 -10.39
CA LEU A 524 -15.99 10.88 -11.17
C LEU A 524 -16.75 9.66 -10.62
N SER A 525 -16.89 9.55 -9.30
CA SER A 525 -17.69 8.50 -8.67
C SER A 525 -19.17 8.65 -9.03
N SER A 526 -19.69 9.87 -9.11
CA SER A 526 -21.07 10.12 -9.55
C SER A 526 -21.26 9.79 -11.03
N GLU A 527 -20.31 10.16 -11.90
CA GLU A 527 -20.34 9.82 -13.32
C GLU A 527 -20.29 8.30 -13.52
N LYS A 528 -19.41 7.61 -12.80
CA LYS A 528 -19.36 6.14 -12.79
C LYS A 528 -20.70 5.53 -12.44
N ALA A 529 -21.35 6.00 -11.36
CA ALA A 529 -22.67 5.49 -10.98
C ALA A 529 -23.71 5.68 -12.10
N THR A 530 -23.70 6.82 -12.81
CA THR A 530 -24.61 7.03 -13.94
C THR A 530 -24.32 6.12 -15.13
N VAL A 531 -23.05 5.78 -15.37
CA VAL A 531 -22.66 4.84 -16.43
C VAL A 531 -23.06 3.42 -16.04
N ASP A 532 -22.85 3.03 -14.78
CA ASP A 532 -23.26 1.72 -14.25
C ASP A 532 -24.79 1.55 -14.37
N ASP A 533 -25.58 2.58 -14.05
CA ASP A 533 -27.04 2.59 -14.25
C ASP A 533 -27.42 2.43 -15.74
N ARG A 534 -26.70 3.09 -16.65
CA ARG A 534 -26.93 2.95 -18.10
C ARG A 534 -26.57 1.56 -18.59
N LEU A 535 -25.47 0.98 -18.12
CA LEU A 535 -25.06 -0.39 -18.46
C LEU A 535 -26.09 -1.40 -17.95
N ALA A 536 -26.58 -1.23 -16.72
CA ALA A 536 -27.63 -2.08 -16.17
C ALA A 536 -28.91 -2.03 -17.02
N ASN A 537 -29.33 -0.83 -17.44
CA ASN A 537 -30.49 -0.66 -18.33
C ASN A 537 -30.27 -1.33 -19.69
N LEU A 538 -29.11 -1.12 -20.33
CA LEU A 538 -28.78 -1.76 -21.61
C LEU A 538 -28.73 -3.29 -21.51
N LEU A 539 -28.23 -3.83 -20.39
CA LEU A 539 -28.22 -5.26 -20.12
C LEU A 539 -29.64 -5.83 -20.03
N VAL A 540 -30.56 -5.14 -19.34
CA VAL A 540 -31.99 -5.51 -19.31
C VAL A 540 -32.59 -5.46 -20.72
N ASP A 541 -32.24 -4.44 -21.51
CA ASP A 541 -32.68 -4.28 -22.88
C ASP A 541 -32.17 -5.36 -23.84
N ILE A 542 -30.95 -5.87 -23.63
CA ILE A 542 -30.38 -6.98 -24.40
C ILE A 542 -31.06 -8.29 -24.00
N THR A 543 -31.14 -8.58 -22.70
CA THR A 543 -31.77 -9.82 -22.20
C THR A 543 -33.24 -9.95 -22.62
N THR A 544 -33.97 -8.85 -22.66
CA THR A 544 -35.37 -8.85 -23.17
C THR A 544 -35.45 -9.10 -24.67
N ARG A 545 -34.50 -8.57 -25.46
CA ARG A 545 -34.41 -8.86 -26.91
C ARG A 545 -34.02 -10.31 -27.17
N ASP A 546 -33.09 -10.87 -26.40
CA ASP A 546 -32.68 -12.27 -26.51
C ASP A 546 -33.84 -13.22 -26.20
N GLU A 547 -34.62 -12.94 -25.15
CA GLU A 547 -35.80 -13.74 -24.83
C GLU A 547 -36.85 -13.67 -25.96
N LYS A 548 -37.03 -12.50 -26.57
CA LYS A 548 -37.91 -12.35 -27.75
C LYS A 548 -37.37 -13.11 -28.96
N MET A 549 -36.06 -13.10 -29.18
CA MET A 549 -35.42 -13.83 -30.27
C MET A 549 -35.64 -15.33 -30.10
N LYS A 550 -35.43 -15.85 -28.89
CA LYS A 550 -35.71 -17.23 -28.55
C LYS A 550 -37.17 -17.61 -28.79
N GLN A 551 -38.12 -16.75 -28.43
CA GLN A 551 -39.54 -16.97 -28.73
C GLN A 551 -39.82 -17.03 -30.24
N MET A 552 -39.17 -16.19 -31.05
CA MET A 552 -39.31 -16.24 -32.50
C MET A 552 -38.69 -17.50 -33.09
N ASP A 553 -37.53 -17.94 -32.59
CA ASP A 553 -36.89 -19.18 -33.02
C ASP A 553 -37.75 -20.40 -32.68
N ASP A 554 -38.34 -20.45 -31.48
CA ASP A 554 -39.28 -21.49 -31.08
C ASP A 554 -40.51 -21.53 -32.01
N HIS A 555 -41.06 -20.36 -32.35
CA HIS A 555 -42.17 -20.27 -33.30
C HIS A 555 -41.77 -20.70 -34.72
N LEU A 556 -40.58 -20.32 -35.18
CA LEU A 556 -40.05 -20.72 -36.48
C LEU A 556 -39.86 -22.25 -36.54
N ASN A 557 -39.29 -22.84 -35.50
CA ASN A 557 -39.13 -24.30 -35.38
C ASN A 557 -40.48 -25.02 -35.38
N GLN A 558 -41.48 -24.47 -34.67
CA GLN A 558 -42.85 -25.01 -34.69
C GLN A 558 -43.45 -24.97 -36.10
N LEU A 559 -43.30 -23.85 -36.81
CA LEU A 559 -43.81 -23.71 -38.17
C LEU A 559 -43.09 -24.66 -39.14
N GLN A 560 -41.77 -24.83 -39.01
CA GLN A 560 -41.00 -25.79 -39.79
C GLN A 560 -41.47 -27.23 -39.55
N PHE A 561 -41.76 -27.58 -38.30
CA PHE A 561 -42.31 -28.89 -37.94
C PHE A 561 -43.69 -29.12 -38.58
N GLU A 562 -44.57 -28.12 -38.54
CA GLU A 562 -45.89 -28.19 -39.18
C GLU A 562 -45.78 -28.30 -40.70
N HIS A 563 -44.89 -27.54 -41.33
CA HIS A 563 -44.61 -27.66 -42.76
C HIS A 563 -44.09 -29.05 -43.12
N ALA A 564 -43.14 -29.61 -42.35
CA ALA A 564 -42.64 -30.95 -42.58
C ALA A 564 -43.75 -32.01 -42.46
N LYS A 565 -44.65 -31.86 -41.49
CA LYS A 565 -45.82 -32.74 -41.32
C LYS A 565 -46.78 -32.65 -42.50
N LEU A 566 -47.15 -31.43 -42.93
CA LEU A 566 -48.03 -31.21 -44.09
C LEU A 566 -47.40 -31.75 -45.39
N MET A 567 -46.08 -31.63 -45.55
CA MET A 567 -45.37 -32.21 -46.68
C MET A 567 -45.46 -33.74 -46.68
N ALA A 568 -45.29 -34.40 -45.53
CA ALA A 568 -45.45 -35.84 -45.42
C ALA A 568 -46.90 -36.29 -45.71
N GLU A 569 -47.90 -35.54 -45.23
CA GLU A 569 -49.32 -35.79 -45.54
C GLU A 569 -49.63 -35.61 -47.03
N SER A 570 -49.09 -34.55 -47.66
CA SER A 570 -49.20 -34.28 -49.09
C SER A 570 -48.55 -35.37 -49.94
N ASP A 571 -47.36 -35.86 -49.54
CA ASP A 571 -46.67 -36.95 -50.22
C ASP A 571 -47.45 -38.26 -50.12
N SER A 572 -48.03 -38.57 -48.95
CA SER A 572 -48.93 -39.71 -48.76
C SER A 572 -50.17 -39.60 -49.64
N ALA A 573 -50.79 -38.40 -49.69
CA ALA A 573 -51.94 -38.14 -50.56
C ALA A 573 -51.58 -38.31 -52.04
N ARG A 574 -50.43 -37.79 -52.48
CA ARG A 574 -49.93 -37.93 -53.86
C ARG A 574 -49.71 -39.40 -54.23
N LYS A 575 -49.17 -40.20 -53.31
CA LYS A 575 -49.02 -41.65 -53.49
C LYS A 575 -50.37 -42.37 -53.63
N SER A 576 -51.35 -42.02 -52.79
CA SER A 576 -52.70 -42.57 -52.92
C SER A 576 -53.38 -42.15 -54.24
N LEU A 577 -53.15 -40.92 -54.71
CA LEU A 577 -53.65 -40.44 -56.00
C LEU A 577 -52.99 -41.16 -57.18
N SER A 578 -51.68 -41.45 -57.12
CA SER A 578 -51.01 -42.22 -58.17
C SER A 578 -51.51 -43.67 -58.22
N GLU A 579 -51.78 -44.28 -57.07
CA GLU A 579 -52.41 -45.61 -56.99
C GLU A 579 -53.83 -45.61 -57.58
N VAL A 580 -54.66 -44.61 -57.24
CA VAL A 580 -56.01 -44.49 -57.82
C VAL A 580 -55.94 -44.25 -59.32
N ARG A 581 -55.04 -43.39 -59.79
CA ARG A 581 -54.84 -43.13 -61.23
C ARG A 581 -54.44 -44.40 -61.98
N ALA A 582 -53.55 -45.22 -61.41
CA ALA A 582 -53.17 -46.50 -61.99
C ALA A 582 -54.39 -47.43 -62.13
N ARG A 583 -55.22 -47.55 -61.07
CA ARG A 583 -56.47 -48.34 -61.13
C ARG A 583 -57.47 -47.81 -62.16
N VAL A 584 -57.59 -46.49 -62.31
CA VAL A 584 -58.44 -45.89 -63.34
C VAL A 584 -57.94 -46.27 -64.74
N SER A 585 -56.64 -46.18 -65.00
CA SER A 585 -56.03 -46.60 -66.26
C SER A 585 -56.28 -48.09 -66.56
N GLU A 586 -56.14 -48.96 -65.57
CA GLU A 586 -56.44 -50.40 -65.72
C GLU A 586 -57.92 -50.64 -66.06
N MET A 587 -58.83 -49.94 -65.39
CA MET A 587 -60.27 -50.03 -65.66
C MET A 587 -60.64 -49.46 -67.03
N GLU A 588 -60.01 -48.38 -67.47
CA GLU A 588 -60.18 -47.80 -68.80
C GLU A 588 -59.72 -48.78 -69.89
N GLU A 589 -58.56 -49.42 -69.72
CA GLU A 589 -58.10 -50.48 -70.64
C GLU A 589 -59.08 -51.66 -70.70
N GLU A 590 -59.63 -52.08 -69.56
CA GLU A 590 -60.61 -53.17 -69.52
C GLU A 590 -61.94 -52.78 -70.17
N VAL A 591 -62.40 -51.54 -69.98
CA VAL A 591 -63.58 -51.01 -70.69
C VAL A 591 -63.34 -50.98 -72.19
N GLU A 592 -62.14 -50.59 -72.64
CA GLU A 592 -61.82 -50.55 -74.07
C GLU A 592 -61.76 -51.96 -74.68
N LYS A 593 -61.18 -52.94 -73.96
CA LYS A 593 -61.25 -54.36 -74.33
C LYS A 593 -62.70 -54.84 -74.44
N GLN A 594 -63.56 -54.50 -73.48
CA GLN A 594 -64.98 -54.86 -73.51
C GLN A 594 -65.70 -54.24 -74.72
N LYS A 595 -65.46 -52.95 -75.03
CA LYS A 595 -66.02 -52.30 -76.22
C LYS A 595 -65.59 -53.00 -77.52
N LEU A 596 -64.33 -53.43 -77.59
CA LEU A 596 -63.80 -54.16 -78.74
C LEU A 596 -64.52 -55.50 -78.91
N VAL A 597 -64.65 -56.30 -77.85
CA VAL A 597 -65.38 -57.59 -77.86
C VAL A 597 -66.86 -57.40 -78.26
N ILE A 598 -67.52 -56.34 -77.75
CA ILE A 598 -68.90 -56.03 -78.14
C ILE A 598 -68.98 -55.67 -79.63
N SER A 599 -68.01 -54.90 -80.14
CA SER A 599 -67.96 -54.49 -81.56
C SER A 599 -67.71 -55.67 -82.49
N GLU A 600 -66.81 -56.59 -82.13
CA GLU A 600 -66.57 -57.85 -82.84
C GLU A 600 -67.81 -58.74 -82.84
N SER A 601 -68.47 -58.89 -81.69
CA SER A 601 -69.73 -59.63 -81.61
C SER A 601 -70.83 -59.00 -82.46
N ALA A 602 -70.93 -57.67 -82.46
CA ALA A 602 -71.87 -56.94 -83.29
C ALA A 602 -71.55 -57.09 -84.80
N GLU A 603 -70.27 -57.09 -85.18
CA GLU A 603 -69.84 -57.36 -86.55
C GLU A 603 -70.11 -58.81 -86.96
N GLY A 604 -69.87 -59.78 -86.07
CA GLY A 604 -70.23 -61.18 -86.29
C GLY A 604 -71.74 -61.35 -86.50
N LYS A 605 -72.58 -60.64 -85.73
CA LYS A 605 -74.03 -60.57 -85.95
C LYS A 605 -74.37 -59.94 -87.30
N ARG A 606 -73.72 -58.83 -87.68
CA ARG A 606 -73.90 -58.19 -89.00
C ARG A 606 -73.50 -59.11 -90.15
N GLU A 607 -72.40 -59.85 -90.00
CA GLU A 607 -71.94 -60.82 -90.99
C GLU A 607 -72.90 -61.99 -91.12
N ALA A 608 -73.40 -62.54 -90.00
CA ALA A 608 -74.44 -63.57 -90.03
C ALA A 608 -75.71 -63.08 -90.78
N ILE A 609 -76.11 -61.82 -90.57
CA ILE A 609 -77.20 -61.19 -91.33
C ILE A 609 -76.83 -61.08 -92.82
N ARG A 610 -75.60 -60.65 -93.18
CA ARG A 610 -75.14 -60.58 -94.58
C ARG A 610 -75.17 -61.95 -95.26
N GLN A 611 -74.66 -62.99 -94.60
CA GLN A 611 -74.70 -64.38 -95.09
C GLN A 611 -76.14 -64.87 -95.29
N LEU A 612 -77.04 -64.57 -94.35
CA LEU A 612 -78.45 -64.91 -94.48
C LEU A 612 -79.09 -64.19 -95.69
N CYS A 613 -78.86 -62.89 -95.84
CA CYS A 613 -79.32 -62.11 -97.01
C CYS A 613 -78.80 -62.71 -98.32
N PHE A 614 -77.52 -63.08 -98.39
CA PHE A 614 -76.94 -63.72 -99.57
C PHE A 614 -77.61 -65.07 -99.88
N SER A 615 -77.84 -65.90 -98.86
CA SER A 615 -78.54 -67.17 -99.02
C SER A 615 -79.97 -66.98 -99.54
N ILE A 616 -80.70 -65.99 -99.01
CA ILE A 616 -82.05 -65.64 -99.46
C ILE A 616 -82.04 -65.18 -100.92
N GLU A 617 -81.10 -64.34 -101.31
CA GLU A 617 -80.97 -63.86 -102.70
C GLU A 617 -80.60 -65.01 -103.65
N HIS A 618 -79.73 -65.93 -103.21
CA HIS A 618 -79.41 -67.14 -103.97
C HIS A 618 -80.65 -68.01 -104.21
N TYR A 619 -81.45 -68.27 -103.16
CA TYR A 619 -82.72 -68.99 -103.31
C TYR A 619 -83.72 -68.23 -104.19
N ARG A 620 -83.77 -66.89 -104.08
CA ARG A 620 -84.64 -66.04 -104.91
C ARG A 620 -84.25 -66.09 -106.38
N SER A 621 -82.95 -66.04 -106.69
CA SER A 621 -82.39 -66.19 -108.03
C SER A 621 -82.66 -67.59 -108.60
N GLY A 622 -82.41 -68.65 -107.81
CA GLY A 622 -82.75 -70.03 -108.20
C GLY A 622 -84.24 -70.20 -108.48
N TYR A 623 -85.11 -69.60 -107.65
CA TYR A 623 -86.56 -69.59 -107.89
C TYR A 623 -86.93 -68.84 -109.17
N GLN A 624 -86.30 -67.70 -109.46
CA GLN A 624 -86.50 -66.96 -110.71
C GLN A 624 -86.05 -67.75 -111.94
N GLN A 625 -84.91 -68.45 -111.87
CA GLN A 625 -84.45 -69.35 -112.94
C GLN A 625 -85.43 -70.50 -113.16
N LEU A 626 -85.95 -71.11 -112.09
CA LEU A 626 -87.01 -72.12 -112.18
C LEU A 626 -88.27 -71.55 -112.86
N ARG A 627 -88.62 -70.30 -112.53
CA ARG A 627 -89.75 -69.57 -113.13
C ARG A 627 -89.55 -69.29 -114.62
N GLN A 628 -88.34 -68.94 -115.04
CA GLN A 628 -87.99 -68.71 -116.45
C GLN A 628 -87.97 -70.01 -117.27
N LEU A 629 -87.45 -71.11 -116.71
CA LEU A 629 -87.52 -72.43 -117.35
C LEU A 629 -88.97 -72.88 -117.60
N LEU A 630 -89.89 -72.54 -116.69
CA LEU A 630 -91.32 -72.82 -116.84
C LEU A 630 -92.03 -71.89 -117.86
N GLN A 631 -91.50 -70.68 -118.12
CA GLN A 631 -92.05 -69.74 -119.12
C GLN A 631 -91.60 -70.04 -120.56
N GLY A 632 -90.62 -70.92 -120.78
CA GLY A 632 -90.15 -71.34 -122.12
C GLY A 632 -91.10 -72.28 -122.89
N HIS A 633 -92.22 -72.71 -122.31
CA HIS A 633 -93.19 -73.60 -122.95
C HIS A 633 -94.63 -73.09 -122.79
N ARG A 634 -95.07 -72.13 -123.63
CA ARG A 634 -96.50 -71.94 -123.97
C ARG A 634 -96.74 -71.06 -125.20
N ARG A 635 -97.58 -71.56 -126.12
CA ARG A 635 -98.37 -70.87 -127.18
C ARG A 635 -99.81 -71.42 -127.08
N PRO A 636 -100.84 -70.79 -127.67
CA PRO A 636 -101.23 -69.36 -127.69
C PRO A 636 -102.74 -69.15 -127.32
N LEU A 637 -103.26 -67.90 -127.22
CA LEU A 637 -104.47 -67.36 -127.92
C LEU A 637 -104.97 -65.95 -127.40
N VAL A 638 -105.15 -65.00 -128.34
CA VAL A 638 -106.15 -63.89 -128.51
C VAL A 638 -106.51 -62.85 -127.39
N MET A 639 -106.17 -61.59 -127.70
CA MET A 639 -106.85 -60.26 -127.65
C MET A 639 -107.70 -59.75 -126.45
N ALA A 640 -107.30 -58.59 -125.89
CA ALA A 640 -108.08 -57.35 -125.77
C ALA A 640 -107.14 -56.16 -125.43
N THR A 641 -107.33 -55.05 -126.16
CA THR A 641 -106.70 -53.70 -126.15
C THR A 641 -105.44 -53.45 -125.32
#